data_AF-A0A970LKZ8-F1
#
_entry.id   AF-A0A970LKZ8-F1
#
_cell.length_a   1.000
_cell.length_b   1.000
_cell.length_c   1.000
_cell.angle_alpha   90.00
_cell.angle_beta   90.00
_cell.angle_gamma   90.00
#
_symmetry.space_group_name_H-M   'P 1'
#
loop_
_entity.id
_entity.type
_entity.pdbx_description
1 polymer ?
#
loop_
_entity_poly.entity_id
_entity_poly.type
_entity_poly.pdbx_seq_one_letter_code
_entity_poly.pdbx_strand_id
1 'polypeptide(L)'
;MKLKTKIEPIKLKSSKLQIELLSSGDIYQIVDDEIQINLLKGNLLDGAVSNIYLRSNKKGNYEFAPLLGVKSASSFAVDKKQVIYQGKTLGVNYQVVLTLAADTWYYDVLLDSVSKDCSYELFYCQDVALAPKAMTSNNEAYTGQYVDHKIFDSENGYLVLSRQNQNIPNLLQLGSFNKITSYSTDGFQFFGLIYKKTNTPQALLKKQLENKNYQYEFPYVALKTEQFKLDRKKVFTFYGKYVRDYKTIRDKPFVVERKQPLAEFISGLNLKRLQPQVSFGEPLVGEDLTIEELQNDYQNIRYLEKEQDQILAFFADPHIHVVTNHKELLVERAHAHIQIHGNLIAASENVMTVTNFMFGVFASHVALGNTNFHKLSGDLRNHLNVQKLAGMRIYLKVANNYRLLTLPSLFEISTNCVKWVYKLADDVIEIKYLSDINRLQQKLVVKSLTNKTYDLLVTQPIIVGELENQYSVDFKLSHNAIEFTAKNNPLIMANYPNLKYKYISEEDVIITDDSYFFGPLAQEGMVIFKYQAKSEINLNLIASLTADYEQFNKTSCDALQEKSNQFFSEIVPLKINSSEKKIKSLNELSFWYTHNALVHYASPHGIEQPNGAAWGTRDICQGPFELFMTAQKYEIVRKLLLKVFSRQFYENGDFPQWFMYDKYYQIQAHESHGDIIVWPLKALASYILKTGDTTILQEEVPFMSLEQNDFTKEKATLIVHLEKLLAKINQSKIKSIDLPAYGGGDWNDTLQPANQELTEKMVSTWTVSLIYEALTKLYRVLPEKYQSLRQKIFALFNTLKENYYKYLIVDGVPTGFTVFLADKRKVLIHPQDKSTNLKYRLLSFNRGFISELFPPEKTAFYYQIINQHLKHPDGVRLIDKAIKYHGGKNTYFMRAETAANFGREVGLNYTHAHLRYIEAMAKIGQCDEVLNGLVVINPILIKKHVKNAMYRQSNTYFSSSDGNFYDRYIAQKEFDLLRTGEVKVKAGWRIYSSGPGIYLNQLLSNFLGVKIENKTLILDPCVDKNLKYLEFEYQFLGKKLLIKYHFSVEDKLLINSQEKPIIYRKNKYKRPSLIINSEDLKQAKNEIVVFLKS
;
A
#
# COMPACT_ATOMS: atom_id res chain seq x y z
N MET A 1 -6.93 -28.74 -21.72
CA MET A 1 -7.12 -27.61 -22.64
C MET A 1 -6.18 -26.49 -22.23
N LYS A 2 -5.97 -25.46 -23.08
CA LYS A 2 -5.10 -24.32 -22.78
C LYS A 2 -5.85 -23.02 -22.95
N LEU A 3 -5.77 -22.15 -21.95
CA LEU A 3 -6.28 -20.79 -22.02
C LEU A 3 -5.20 -19.91 -22.67
N LYS A 4 -5.56 -19.19 -23.75
CA LYS A 4 -4.65 -18.25 -24.40
C LYS A 4 -4.60 -16.97 -23.58
N THR A 5 -3.44 -16.69 -23.02
CA THR A 5 -3.17 -15.51 -22.19
C THR A 5 -2.17 -14.56 -22.84
N LYS A 6 -1.42 -15.03 -23.84
CA LYS A 6 -0.36 -14.24 -24.47
C LYS A 6 -0.95 -13.39 -25.59
N ILE A 7 -0.83 -12.07 -25.43
CA ILE A 7 -1.22 -11.11 -26.45
C ILE A 7 -0.21 -11.15 -27.61
N GLU A 8 -0.72 -11.21 -28.83
CA GLU A 8 0.04 -11.13 -30.07
C GLU A 8 -0.19 -9.76 -30.74
N PRO A 9 0.62 -8.74 -30.39
CA PRO A 9 0.34 -7.39 -30.85
C PRO A 9 0.80 -7.16 -32.30
N ILE A 10 0.10 -6.25 -32.98
CA ILE A 10 0.57 -5.66 -34.24
C ILE A 10 1.66 -4.64 -33.90
N LYS A 11 2.85 -4.77 -34.50
CA LYS A 11 4.03 -3.97 -34.14
C LYS A 11 4.34 -2.93 -35.20
N LEU A 12 4.33 -1.65 -34.81
CA LEU A 12 4.92 -0.56 -35.57
C LEU A 12 6.34 -0.33 -35.04
N LYS A 13 7.34 -0.40 -35.93
CA LYS A 13 8.75 -0.27 -35.54
C LYS A 13 9.42 0.92 -36.22
N SER A 14 10.18 1.67 -35.44
CA SER A 14 11.26 2.54 -35.92
C SER A 14 12.61 1.98 -35.49
N SER A 15 13.69 2.76 -35.68
CA SER A 15 15.04 2.34 -35.28
C SER A 15 15.22 2.19 -33.76
N LYS A 16 14.37 2.82 -32.94
CA LYS A 16 14.49 2.81 -31.47
C LYS A 16 13.15 2.57 -30.78
N LEU A 17 12.10 3.24 -31.25
CA LEU A 17 10.78 3.19 -30.64
C LEU A 17 9.88 2.15 -31.32
N GLN A 18 9.07 1.45 -30.52
CA GLN A 18 8.06 0.52 -30.99
C GLN A 18 6.70 0.84 -30.36
N ILE A 19 5.65 0.82 -31.17
CA ILE A 19 4.25 0.87 -30.71
C ILE A 19 3.62 -0.49 -30.99
N GLU A 20 3.14 -1.12 -29.94
CA GLU A 20 2.42 -2.39 -30.00
C GLU A 20 0.92 -2.12 -29.89
N LEU A 21 0.16 -2.62 -30.87
CA LEU A 21 -1.29 -2.49 -30.91
C LEU A 21 -1.98 -3.83 -30.66
N LEU A 22 -3.16 -3.76 -30.05
CA LEU A 22 -4.11 -4.88 -30.02
C LEU A 22 -4.74 -5.09 -31.40
N SER A 23 -5.42 -6.24 -31.54
CA SER A 23 -6.22 -6.54 -32.74
C SER A 23 -7.40 -5.58 -32.95
N SER A 24 -7.77 -4.82 -31.93
CA SER A 24 -8.75 -3.73 -31.98
C SER A 24 -8.20 -2.40 -32.53
N GLY A 25 -6.89 -2.28 -32.69
CA GLY A 25 -6.22 -1.03 -33.02
C GLY A 25 -5.88 -0.16 -31.80
N ASP A 26 -6.27 -0.56 -30.59
CA ASP A 26 -5.84 0.12 -29.36
C ASP A 26 -4.34 -0.05 -29.13
N ILE A 27 -3.69 0.95 -28.51
CA ILE A 27 -2.31 0.80 -28.05
C ILE A 27 -2.29 -0.16 -26.87
N TYR A 28 -1.58 -1.28 -27.05
CA TYR A 28 -1.24 -2.18 -25.95
C TYR A 28 -0.13 -1.56 -25.11
N GLN A 29 0.99 -1.21 -25.75
CA GLN A 29 2.11 -0.51 -25.10
C GLN A 29 2.99 0.23 -26.11
N ILE A 30 3.71 1.24 -25.61
CA ILE A 30 4.76 1.97 -26.30
C ILE A 30 6.08 1.66 -25.59
N VAL A 31 7.08 1.16 -26.32
CA VAL A 31 8.31 0.64 -25.73
C VAL A 31 9.55 1.02 -26.51
N ASP A 32 10.65 1.19 -25.80
CA ASP A 32 12.02 1.22 -26.32
C ASP A 32 12.81 0.14 -25.58
N ASP A 33 12.99 -1.02 -26.23
CA ASP A 33 13.57 -2.21 -25.62
C ASP A 33 12.82 -2.63 -24.33
N GLU A 34 13.45 -2.55 -23.16
CA GLU A 34 12.85 -2.88 -21.85
C GLU A 34 12.15 -1.70 -21.17
N ILE A 35 12.23 -0.49 -21.72
CA ILE A 35 11.57 0.70 -21.17
C ILE A 35 10.15 0.80 -21.73
N GLN A 36 9.16 0.79 -20.84
CA GLN A 36 7.76 1.07 -21.14
C GLN A 36 7.47 2.56 -20.95
N ILE A 37 6.88 3.19 -21.96
CA ILE A 37 6.61 4.62 -21.98
C ILE A 37 5.24 4.93 -21.36
N ASN A 38 4.20 4.17 -21.72
CA ASN A 38 2.88 4.26 -21.08
C ASN A 38 2.87 3.52 -19.73
N LEU A 39 1.95 3.89 -18.85
CA LEU A 39 1.80 3.31 -17.51
C LEU A 39 0.93 2.04 -17.53
N LEU A 40 -0.23 2.11 -18.16
CA LEU A 40 -1.21 1.03 -18.22
C LEU A 40 -1.23 0.41 -19.60
N LYS A 41 -1.23 -0.93 -19.66
CA LYS A 41 -1.36 -1.66 -20.92
C LYS A 41 -2.81 -1.70 -21.37
N GLY A 42 -3.09 -1.47 -22.65
CA GLY A 42 -4.45 -1.62 -23.20
C GLY A 42 -4.96 -3.06 -23.13
N ASN A 43 -6.28 -3.25 -23.19
CA ASN A 43 -6.91 -4.58 -23.32
C ASN A 43 -8.13 -4.52 -24.26
N LEU A 44 -8.62 -5.67 -24.73
CA LEU A 44 -9.71 -5.77 -25.71
C LEU A 44 -11.09 -5.36 -25.17
N LEU A 45 -11.26 -5.34 -23.85
CA LEU A 45 -12.51 -4.93 -23.19
C LEU A 45 -12.57 -3.41 -23.00
N ASP A 46 -11.52 -2.83 -22.43
CA ASP A 46 -11.47 -1.43 -22.02
C ASP A 46 -10.83 -0.51 -23.06
N GLY A 47 -9.99 -1.06 -23.93
CA GLY A 47 -9.07 -0.32 -24.80
C GLY A 47 -7.86 0.24 -24.06
N ALA A 48 -7.16 1.15 -24.73
CA ALA A 48 -6.11 1.97 -24.12
C ALA A 48 -6.72 3.12 -23.29
N VAL A 49 -6.04 3.52 -22.21
CA VAL A 49 -6.42 4.73 -21.47
C VAL A 49 -5.98 6.02 -22.19
N SER A 50 -4.97 5.93 -23.05
CA SER A 50 -4.60 7.01 -23.97
C SER A 50 -5.66 7.14 -25.07
N ASN A 51 -6.01 8.37 -25.42
CA ASN A 51 -7.00 8.64 -26.46
C ASN A 51 -6.88 10.06 -27.02
N ILE A 52 -7.63 10.33 -28.08
CA ILE A 52 -7.96 11.68 -28.52
C ILE A 52 -9.47 11.82 -28.45
N TYR A 53 -9.96 12.79 -27.69
CA TYR A 53 -11.39 13.06 -27.59
C TYR A 53 -11.77 14.27 -28.44
N LEU A 54 -12.81 14.12 -29.26
CA LEU A 54 -13.53 15.24 -29.85
C LEU A 54 -14.65 15.64 -28.90
N ARG A 55 -14.72 16.92 -28.57
CA ARG A 55 -15.83 17.49 -27.80
C ARG A 55 -16.55 18.53 -28.64
N SER A 56 -17.87 18.44 -28.68
CA SER A 56 -18.73 19.48 -29.20
C SER A 56 -19.30 20.33 -28.06
N ASN A 57 -19.49 21.61 -28.32
CA ASN A 57 -20.10 22.56 -27.40
C ASN A 57 -21.25 23.26 -28.12
N LYS A 58 -22.47 22.97 -27.67
CA LYS A 58 -23.70 23.61 -28.14
C LYS A 58 -24.31 24.41 -26.99
N LYS A 59 -24.09 25.72 -26.98
CA LYS A 59 -24.58 26.67 -25.95
C LYS A 59 -24.24 26.25 -24.50
N GLY A 60 -23.05 25.70 -24.28
CA GLY A 60 -22.58 25.27 -22.95
C GLY A 60 -22.91 23.81 -22.59
N ASN A 61 -23.65 23.09 -23.44
CA ASN A 61 -23.79 21.64 -23.31
C ASN A 61 -22.61 20.94 -24.00
N TYR A 62 -21.90 20.10 -23.26
CA TYR A 62 -20.72 19.37 -23.73
C TYR A 62 -21.06 17.92 -24.04
N GLU A 63 -20.87 17.53 -25.30
CA GLU A 63 -20.90 16.14 -25.73
C GLU A 63 -19.52 15.75 -26.24
N PHE A 64 -19.03 14.55 -25.92
CA PHE A 64 -17.70 14.11 -26.31
C PHE A 64 -17.72 12.69 -26.86
N ALA A 65 -16.72 12.36 -27.68
CA ALA A 65 -16.49 11.02 -28.18
C ALA A 65 -14.98 10.74 -28.30
N PRO A 66 -14.50 9.55 -27.89
CA PRO A 66 -13.15 9.12 -28.22
C PRO A 66 -13.02 8.89 -29.73
N LEU A 67 -11.83 9.14 -30.27
CA LEU A 67 -11.52 8.95 -31.68
C LEU A 67 -10.64 7.71 -31.94
N LEU A 68 -10.11 7.09 -30.88
CA LEU A 68 -9.23 5.92 -30.96
C LEU A 68 -9.85 4.71 -30.24
N GLY A 69 -9.53 3.52 -30.74
CA GLY A 69 -9.75 2.26 -30.03
C GLY A 69 -11.19 1.76 -29.98
N VAL A 70 -11.41 0.66 -29.23
CA VAL A 70 -12.71 -0.05 -29.11
C VAL A 70 -13.87 0.82 -28.65
N LYS A 71 -13.61 1.87 -27.87
CA LYS A 71 -14.65 2.79 -27.37
C LYS A 71 -15.06 3.85 -28.39
N SER A 72 -14.36 3.96 -29.52
CA SER A 72 -14.65 4.93 -30.57
C SER A 72 -15.53 4.34 -31.67
N ALA A 73 -16.03 5.23 -32.55
CA ALA A 73 -16.69 4.83 -33.79
C ALA A 73 -15.69 4.40 -34.88
N SER A 74 -14.40 4.33 -34.57
CA SER A 74 -13.35 4.11 -35.56
C SER A 74 -13.32 2.70 -36.10
N SER A 75 -13.12 2.60 -37.40
CA SER A 75 -12.42 1.48 -38.02
C SER A 75 -10.97 1.88 -38.24
N PHE A 76 -10.04 0.92 -38.28
CA PHE A 76 -8.62 1.20 -38.41
C PHE A 76 -7.92 0.34 -39.46
N ALA A 77 -6.84 0.85 -40.02
CA ALA A 77 -5.90 0.10 -40.85
C ALA A 77 -4.47 0.37 -40.36
N VAL A 78 -3.59 -0.60 -40.56
CA VAL A 78 -2.16 -0.47 -40.25
C VAL A 78 -1.38 -0.55 -41.55
N ASP A 79 -0.54 0.44 -41.80
CA ASP A 79 0.38 0.47 -42.95
C ASP A 79 1.80 0.80 -42.47
N LYS A 80 2.68 -0.21 -42.43
CA LYS A 80 4.10 -0.14 -42.05
C LYS A 80 4.37 0.64 -40.74
N LYS A 81 4.46 1.97 -40.81
CA LYS A 81 4.76 2.89 -39.70
C LYS A 81 3.57 3.79 -39.32
N GLN A 82 2.40 3.53 -39.87
CA GLN A 82 1.19 4.31 -39.66
C GLN A 82 0.03 3.45 -39.19
N VAL A 83 -0.81 4.04 -38.35
CA VAL A 83 -2.15 3.53 -38.03
C VAL A 83 -3.14 4.59 -38.43
N ILE A 84 -4.08 4.24 -39.29
CA ILE A 84 -5.12 5.14 -39.77
C ILE A 84 -6.44 4.73 -39.12
N TYR A 85 -7.05 5.62 -38.37
CA TYR A 85 -8.39 5.47 -37.80
C TYR A 85 -9.36 6.35 -38.58
N GLN A 86 -10.51 5.84 -38.97
CA GLN A 86 -11.58 6.60 -39.64
C GLN A 86 -12.93 6.31 -38.99
N GLY A 87 -13.73 7.35 -38.81
CA GLY A 87 -15.07 7.21 -38.26
C GLY A 87 -15.91 8.47 -38.40
N LYS A 88 -17.12 8.40 -37.85
CA LYS A 88 -18.07 9.53 -37.81
C LYS A 88 -18.67 9.62 -36.42
N THR A 89 -18.63 10.81 -35.83
CA THR A 89 -19.22 11.09 -34.51
C THR A 89 -19.53 12.59 -34.35
N LEU A 90 -20.49 12.96 -33.49
CA LEU A 90 -20.84 14.36 -33.19
C LEU A 90 -21.06 15.26 -34.44
N GLY A 91 -21.57 14.66 -35.53
CA GLY A 91 -21.78 15.35 -36.81
C GLY A 91 -20.51 15.59 -37.65
N VAL A 92 -19.39 14.96 -37.30
CA VAL A 92 -18.07 15.15 -37.92
C VAL A 92 -17.55 13.81 -38.45
N ASN A 93 -17.11 13.80 -39.71
CA ASN A 93 -16.26 12.74 -40.25
C ASN A 93 -14.84 13.03 -39.82
N TYR A 94 -14.13 12.02 -39.31
CA TYR A 94 -12.78 12.21 -38.82
C TYR A 94 -11.84 11.11 -39.32
N GLN A 95 -10.57 11.49 -39.45
CA GLN A 95 -9.46 10.57 -39.61
C GLN A 95 -8.37 10.93 -38.62
N VAL A 96 -7.84 9.94 -37.91
CA VAL A 96 -6.63 10.09 -37.10
C VAL A 96 -5.52 9.23 -37.69
N VAL A 97 -4.36 9.81 -37.98
CA VAL A 97 -3.18 9.08 -38.44
C VAL A 97 -2.11 9.12 -37.37
N LEU A 98 -1.87 7.99 -36.72
CA LEU A 98 -0.70 7.79 -35.86
C LEU A 98 0.51 7.43 -36.72
N THR A 99 1.51 8.30 -36.79
CA THR A 99 2.76 8.05 -37.52
C THR A 99 3.93 7.89 -36.56
N LEU A 100 4.63 6.76 -36.66
CA LEU A 100 5.85 6.50 -35.89
C LEU A 100 7.10 6.95 -36.68
N ALA A 101 7.84 7.93 -36.13
CA ALA A 101 9.17 8.33 -36.59
C ALA A 101 10.27 7.68 -35.72
N ALA A 102 11.51 8.17 -35.78
CA ALA A 102 12.65 7.56 -35.08
C ALA A 102 12.47 7.57 -33.54
N ASP A 103 12.30 8.75 -32.95
CA ASP A 103 12.18 8.98 -31.50
C ASP A 103 10.86 9.71 -31.15
N THR A 104 10.00 9.91 -32.13
CA THR A 104 8.81 10.75 -32.04
C THR A 104 7.63 10.04 -32.70
N TRP A 105 6.44 10.15 -32.12
CA TRP A 105 5.19 9.80 -32.79
C TRP A 105 4.32 11.04 -32.97
N TYR A 106 3.50 11.03 -34.01
CA TYR A 106 2.59 12.11 -34.36
C TYR A 106 1.17 11.56 -34.49
N TYR A 107 0.18 12.34 -34.06
CA TYR A 107 -1.23 12.12 -34.37
C TYR A 107 -1.73 13.29 -35.21
N ASP A 108 -1.98 13.04 -36.50
CA ASP A 108 -2.68 13.99 -37.37
C ASP A 108 -4.19 13.70 -37.31
N VAL A 109 -4.96 14.65 -36.81
CA VAL A 109 -6.43 14.58 -36.67
C VAL A 109 -7.06 15.48 -37.73
N LEU A 110 -7.57 14.88 -38.79
CA LEU A 110 -8.33 15.53 -39.85
C LEU A 110 -9.83 15.45 -39.52
N LEU A 111 -10.49 16.61 -39.47
CA LEU A 111 -11.91 16.75 -39.18
C LEU A 111 -12.62 17.41 -40.36
N ASP A 112 -13.73 16.83 -40.78
CA ASP A 112 -14.59 17.34 -41.84
C ASP A 112 -16.06 17.29 -41.41
N SER A 113 -16.70 18.45 -41.32
CA SER A 113 -18.03 18.57 -40.73
C SER A 113 -19.14 18.45 -41.76
N VAL A 114 -20.28 17.93 -41.31
CA VAL A 114 -21.55 17.96 -42.03
C VAL A 114 -22.54 18.99 -41.42
N SER A 115 -22.16 19.70 -40.35
CA SER A 115 -23.01 20.64 -39.58
C SER A 115 -22.30 21.97 -39.26
N LYS A 116 -23.02 23.11 -39.35
CA LYS A 116 -22.48 24.48 -39.23
C LYS A 116 -22.69 25.18 -37.87
N ASP A 117 -23.49 24.60 -36.97
CA ASP A 117 -23.96 25.31 -35.76
C ASP A 117 -23.23 24.94 -34.45
N CYS A 118 -22.20 24.10 -34.52
CA CYS A 118 -21.45 23.63 -33.34
C CYS A 118 -20.01 24.15 -33.33
N SER A 119 -19.47 24.30 -32.12
CA SER A 119 -18.05 24.53 -31.89
C SER A 119 -17.43 23.30 -31.27
N TYR A 120 -16.15 23.08 -31.55
CA TYR A 120 -15.44 21.85 -31.21
C TYR A 120 -14.11 22.13 -30.53
N GLU A 121 -13.65 21.14 -29.76
CA GLU A 121 -12.36 21.13 -29.06
C GLU A 121 -11.80 19.70 -29.13
N LEU A 122 -10.47 19.57 -29.12
CA LEU A 122 -9.79 18.29 -29.02
C LEU A 122 -9.04 18.16 -27.70
N PHE A 123 -9.01 16.95 -27.16
CA PHE A 123 -8.19 16.59 -26.01
C PHE A 123 -7.25 15.46 -26.42
N TYR A 124 -5.93 15.66 -26.28
CA TYR A 124 -4.94 14.60 -26.41
C TYR A 124 -4.54 14.11 -25.02
N CYS A 125 -4.67 12.80 -24.79
CA CYS A 125 -4.45 12.21 -23.48
C CYS A 125 -3.49 11.01 -23.55
N GLN A 126 -2.50 10.98 -22.65
CA GLN A 126 -1.46 9.94 -22.60
C GLN A 126 -1.00 9.69 -21.15
N ASP A 127 -1.09 8.44 -20.71
CA ASP A 127 -0.49 7.95 -19.48
C ASP A 127 1.02 7.76 -19.61
N VAL A 128 1.78 7.91 -18.52
CA VAL A 128 3.25 8.00 -18.56
C VAL A 128 3.91 7.17 -17.45
N ALA A 129 4.90 6.35 -17.80
CA ALA A 129 5.75 5.60 -16.85
C ALA A 129 7.24 5.88 -17.05
N LEU A 130 7.72 5.74 -18.29
CA LEU A 130 9.14 5.90 -18.67
C LEU A 130 10.10 5.01 -17.87
N ALA A 131 9.64 3.81 -17.53
CA ALA A 131 10.30 2.89 -16.60
C ALA A 131 10.40 1.48 -17.18
N PRO A 132 11.28 0.61 -16.66
CA PRO A 132 11.34 -0.79 -17.06
C PRO A 132 9.96 -1.48 -16.97
N LYS A 133 9.65 -2.39 -17.91
CA LYS A 133 8.37 -3.14 -17.94
C LYS A 133 8.07 -3.85 -16.62
N ALA A 134 9.09 -4.49 -16.04
CA ALA A 134 8.98 -5.22 -14.78
C ALA A 134 8.64 -4.29 -13.61
N MET A 135 9.27 -3.11 -13.55
CA MET A 135 8.98 -2.11 -12.53
C MET A 135 7.55 -1.57 -12.65
N THR A 136 7.15 -1.22 -13.88
CA THR A 136 5.81 -0.66 -14.16
C THR A 136 4.71 -1.67 -13.83
N SER A 137 4.85 -2.91 -14.30
CA SER A 137 3.86 -3.98 -14.07
C SER A 137 3.86 -4.51 -12.63
N ASN A 138 4.90 -4.22 -11.85
CA ASN A 138 4.94 -4.58 -10.43
C ASN A 138 4.12 -3.61 -9.57
N ASN A 139 4.18 -2.31 -9.87
CA ASN A 139 3.39 -1.28 -9.19
C ASN A 139 3.37 0.04 -9.98
N GLU A 140 2.24 0.32 -10.63
CA GLU A 140 2.03 1.53 -11.42
C GLU A 140 2.00 2.79 -10.54
N ALA A 141 1.33 2.73 -9.39
CA ALA A 141 1.25 3.85 -8.45
C ALA A 141 2.64 4.26 -7.95
N TYR A 142 3.48 3.29 -7.57
CA TYR A 142 4.86 3.54 -7.15
C TYR A 142 5.70 4.13 -8.28
N THR A 143 5.59 3.58 -9.49
CA THR A 143 6.28 4.10 -10.68
C THR A 143 5.92 5.55 -10.93
N GLY A 144 4.63 5.89 -10.78
CA GLY A 144 4.11 7.23 -11.00
C GLY A 144 4.64 8.28 -10.02
N GLN A 145 4.92 7.90 -8.77
CA GLN A 145 5.45 8.82 -7.74
C GLN A 145 6.80 9.46 -8.11
N TYR A 146 7.50 8.92 -9.11
CA TYR A 146 8.82 9.38 -9.57
C TYR A 146 8.81 9.91 -11.00
N VAL A 147 7.65 9.99 -11.65
CA VAL A 147 7.50 10.70 -12.92
C VAL A 147 7.31 12.19 -12.61
N ASP A 148 8.32 13.00 -12.91
CA ASP A 148 8.28 14.45 -12.72
C ASP A 148 7.80 15.16 -13.99
N HIS A 149 6.69 15.88 -13.91
CA HIS A 149 6.21 16.73 -14.98
C HIS A 149 6.72 18.17 -14.85
N LYS A 150 7.24 18.72 -15.96
CA LYS A 150 7.53 20.13 -16.13
C LYS A 150 6.68 20.72 -17.24
N ILE A 151 5.98 21.80 -16.93
CA ILE A 151 5.06 22.48 -17.85
C ILE A 151 5.77 23.67 -18.47
N PHE A 152 5.64 23.81 -19.79
CA PHE A 152 6.14 24.96 -20.51
C PHE A 152 4.99 25.66 -21.24
N ASP A 153 5.07 26.98 -21.29
CA ASP A 153 4.24 27.81 -22.16
C ASP A 153 5.07 28.19 -23.39
N SER A 154 4.60 27.78 -24.56
CA SER A 154 5.27 27.94 -25.86
C SER A 154 4.43 28.81 -26.79
N GLU A 155 4.92 29.10 -27.99
CA GLU A 155 4.13 29.84 -29.00
C GLU A 155 2.78 29.17 -29.31
N ASN A 156 2.72 27.83 -29.25
CA ASN A 156 1.49 27.05 -29.43
C ASN A 156 0.80 26.72 -28.10
N GLY A 157 1.07 27.47 -27.03
CA GLY A 157 0.52 27.25 -25.70
C GLY A 157 1.21 26.12 -24.93
N TYR A 158 0.46 25.41 -24.07
CA TYR A 158 1.04 24.47 -23.12
C TYR A 158 1.61 23.19 -23.76
N LEU A 159 2.77 22.77 -23.27
CA LEU A 159 3.35 21.44 -23.48
C LEU A 159 3.90 20.87 -22.17
N VAL A 160 4.06 19.55 -22.10
CA VAL A 160 4.52 18.85 -20.88
C VAL A 160 5.76 18.03 -21.19
N LEU A 161 6.79 18.18 -20.37
CA LEU A 161 7.98 17.33 -20.35
C LEU A 161 7.98 16.49 -19.07
N SER A 162 7.87 15.17 -19.24
CA SER A 162 7.92 14.20 -18.14
C SER A 162 9.30 13.58 -18.04
N ARG A 163 9.80 13.35 -16.82
CA ARG A 163 11.08 12.68 -16.52
C ARG A 163 10.86 11.59 -15.48
N GLN A 164 11.28 10.35 -15.76
CA GLN A 164 11.35 9.32 -14.72
C GLN A 164 12.62 9.51 -13.90
N ASN A 165 12.49 9.73 -12.59
CA ASN A 165 13.60 10.04 -11.71
C ASN A 165 14.25 8.81 -11.05
N GLN A 166 13.68 7.62 -11.22
CA GLN A 166 14.29 6.36 -10.82
C GLN A 166 15.13 5.75 -11.95
N ASN A 167 16.22 5.08 -11.58
CA ASN A 167 17.21 4.53 -12.51
C ASN A 167 17.84 5.61 -13.41
N ILE A 168 18.33 5.22 -14.60
CA ILE A 168 18.79 6.18 -15.58
C ILE A 168 17.55 6.90 -16.15
N PRO A 169 17.47 8.24 -16.04
CA PRO A 169 16.25 8.97 -16.39
C PRO A 169 15.92 8.92 -17.88
N ASN A 170 14.65 8.66 -18.20
CA ASN A 170 14.09 8.79 -19.54
C ASN A 170 13.08 9.94 -19.57
N LEU A 171 12.96 10.61 -20.72
CA LEU A 171 12.12 11.79 -20.89
C LEU A 171 11.07 11.58 -21.98
N LEU A 172 9.91 12.20 -21.77
CA LEU A 172 8.85 12.30 -22.77
C LEU A 172 8.31 13.72 -22.85
N GLN A 173 8.37 14.32 -24.02
CA GLN A 173 7.71 15.60 -24.30
C GLN A 173 6.41 15.37 -25.07
N LEU A 174 5.29 15.83 -24.54
CA LEU A 174 3.98 15.80 -25.18
C LEU A 174 3.55 17.23 -25.54
N GLY A 175 3.08 17.44 -26.76
CA GLY A 175 2.68 18.76 -27.24
C GLY A 175 1.87 18.73 -28.53
N SER A 176 1.67 19.91 -29.12
CA SER A 176 0.96 20.10 -30.39
C SER A 176 1.58 21.21 -31.23
N PHE A 177 1.40 21.11 -32.55
CA PHE A 177 1.67 22.22 -33.48
C PHE A 177 0.46 23.17 -33.64
N ASN A 178 -0.62 22.91 -32.90
CA ASN A 178 -1.79 23.75 -32.78
C ASN A 178 -1.89 24.26 -31.34
N LYS A 179 -2.65 25.34 -31.12
CA LYS A 179 -2.72 26.00 -29.82
C LYS A 179 -3.36 25.12 -28.73
N ILE A 180 -2.65 24.91 -27.63
CA ILE A 180 -3.13 24.24 -26.41
C ILE A 180 -3.46 25.29 -25.34
N THR A 181 -4.69 25.27 -24.83
CA THR A 181 -5.23 26.29 -23.91
C THR A 181 -5.30 25.84 -22.46
N SER A 182 -5.28 24.53 -22.20
CA SER A 182 -5.25 24.01 -20.83
C SER A 182 -4.65 22.60 -20.76
N TYR A 183 -4.17 22.21 -19.57
CA TYR A 183 -3.57 20.91 -19.30
C TYR A 183 -3.96 20.32 -17.93
N SER A 184 -3.75 19.01 -17.77
CA SER A 184 -3.66 18.29 -16.49
C SER A 184 -2.59 17.20 -16.58
N THR A 185 -2.07 16.71 -15.45
CA THR A 185 -0.93 15.77 -15.43
C THR A 185 -1.19 14.46 -14.70
N ASP A 186 -2.33 14.32 -14.03
CA ASP A 186 -2.68 13.08 -13.33
C ASP A 186 -4.11 12.63 -13.63
N GLY A 187 -4.32 11.32 -13.67
CA GLY A 187 -5.59 10.69 -14.01
C GLY A 187 -6.70 11.02 -13.02
N PHE A 188 -6.36 11.33 -11.76
CA PHE A 188 -7.33 11.83 -10.78
C PHE A 188 -7.89 13.21 -11.16
N GLN A 189 -7.14 14.05 -11.88
CA GLN A 189 -7.66 15.32 -12.42
C GLN A 189 -8.53 15.08 -13.67
N PHE A 190 -8.13 14.14 -14.54
CA PHE A 190 -8.82 13.89 -15.80
C PHE A 190 -10.12 13.10 -15.63
N PHE A 191 -10.03 11.93 -15.01
CA PHE A 191 -11.18 11.06 -14.79
C PHE A 191 -12.04 11.56 -13.62
N GLY A 192 -11.41 11.99 -12.52
CA GLY A 192 -12.09 12.41 -11.30
C GLY A 192 -12.64 11.24 -10.47
N LEU A 193 -12.85 11.44 -9.17
CA LEU A 193 -13.39 10.40 -8.27
C LEU A 193 -14.77 9.92 -8.68
N ILE A 194 -15.55 10.81 -9.30
CA ILE A 194 -16.90 10.53 -9.81
C ILE A 194 -16.91 9.51 -10.95
N TYR A 195 -15.77 9.26 -11.61
CA TYR A 195 -15.63 8.21 -12.63
C TYR A 195 -16.01 6.84 -12.08
N LYS A 196 -15.76 6.57 -10.79
CA LYS A 196 -16.11 5.31 -10.11
C LYS A 196 -17.62 5.01 -10.16
N LYS A 197 -18.46 6.04 -10.26
CA LYS A 197 -19.94 5.93 -10.44
C LYS A 197 -20.36 6.12 -11.89
N THR A 198 -19.80 7.10 -12.58
CA THR A 198 -20.32 7.58 -13.88
C THR A 198 -19.68 6.93 -15.09
N ASN A 199 -18.53 6.25 -14.91
CA ASN A 199 -17.70 5.73 -16.00
C ASN A 199 -17.32 6.79 -17.06
N THR A 200 -17.42 8.07 -16.70
CA THR A 200 -17.29 9.22 -17.60
C THR A 200 -16.16 10.12 -17.09
N PRO A 201 -15.16 10.47 -17.93
CA PRO A 201 -14.09 11.36 -17.50
C PRO A 201 -14.61 12.76 -17.15
N GLN A 202 -14.50 13.15 -15.88
CA GLN A 202 -15.08 14.40 -15.37
C GLN A 202 -14.52 15.64 -16.08
N ALA A 203 -13.25 15.62 -16.46
CA ALA A 203 -12.60 16.75 -17.14
C ALA A 203 -13.22 17.07 -18.50
N LEU A 204 -13.79 16.09 -19.21
CA LEU A 204 -14.45 16.31 -20.51
C LEU A 204 -15.77 17.06 -20.37
N LEU A 205 -16.36 17.07 -19.17
CA LEU A 205 -17.57 17.83 -18.85
C LEU A 205 -17.27 19.24 -18.31
N LYS A 206 -16.01 19.55 -18.01
CA LYS A 206 -15.59 20.87 -17.49
C LYS A 206 -15.16 21.79 -18.62
N LYS A 207 -15.42 23.10 -18.49
CA LYS A 207 -15.02 24.10 -19.49
C LYS A 207 -13.51 24.06 -19.82
N GLN A 208 -12.65 23.86 -18.82
CA GLN A 208 -11.19 23.82 -18.97
C GLN A 208 -10.59 22.72 -18.08
N LEU A 209 -9.40 22.25 -18.44
CA LEU A 209 -8.55 21.46 -17.54
C LEU A 209 -8.02 22.35 -16.41
N GLU A 210 -7.55 21.73 -15.33
CA GLU A 210 -7.22 22.45 -14.08
C GLU A 210 -6.02 23.39 -14.20
N ASN A 211 -5.13 23.21 -15.18
CA ASN A 211 -3.87 23.95 -15.31
C ASN A 211 -3.02 23.87 -14.04
N LYS A 212 -2.99 22.68 -13.44
CA LYS A 212 -2.19 22.34 -12.27
C LYS A 212 -1.41 21.06 -12.55
N ASN A 213 -0.13 21.07 -12.20
CA ASN A 213 0.71 19.88 -12.21
C ASN A 213 0.44 19.10 -10.92
N TYR A 214 -0.40 18.07 -10.99
CA TYR A 214 -0.58 17.14 -9.88
C TYR A 214 0.42 15.98 -10.00
N GLN A 215 1.36 15.92 -9.06
CA GLN A 215 2.34 14.85 -8.93
C GLN A 215 1.79 13.80 -7.96
N TYR A 216 1.14 12.76 -8.48
CA TYR A 216 0.54 11.72 -7.64
C TYR A 216 0.84 10.31 -8.15
N GLU A 217 -0.17 9.46 -8.28
CA GLU A 217 -0.01 8.01 -8.49
C GLU A 217 -0.57 7.53 -9.83
N PHE A 218 -1.12 8.42 -10.66
CA PHE A 218 -1.58 8.08 -11.99
C PHE A 218 -1.12 9.12 -13.02
N PRO A 219 0.19 9.23 -13.33
CA PRO A 219 0.69 10.18 -14.32
C PRO A 219 -0.04 10.04 -15.65
N TYR A 220 -0.80 11.07 -16.00
CA TYR A 220 -1.71 11.10 -17.14
C TYR A 220 -1.82 12.53 -17.66
N VAL A 221 -1.10 12.80 -18.74
CA VAL A 221 -1.08 14.11 -19.35
C VAL A 221 -2.30 14.25 -20.26
N ALA A 222 -3.10 15.29 -20.04
CA ALA A 222 -4.15 15.70 -20.97
C ALA A 222 -3.87 17.13 -21.46
N LEU A 223 -3.96 17.35 -22.77
CA LEU A 223 -3.77 18.63 -23.43
C LEU A 223 -5.04 18.99 -24.21
N LYS A 224 -5.59 20.17 -23.97
CA LYS A 224 -6.82 20.64 -24.62
C LYS A 224 -6.52 21.76 -25.61
N THR A 225 -7.03 21.64 -26.84
CA THR A 225 -6.90 22.69 -27.86
C THR A 225 -7.69 23.95 -27.51
N GLU A 226 -7.49 25.02 -28.26
CA GLU A 226 -8.48 26.09 -28.36
C GLU A 226 -9.78 25.60 -29.01
N GLN A 227 -10.86 26.35 -28.79
CA GLN A 227 -12.17 26.10 -29.38
C GLN A 227 -12.16 26.53 -30.86
N PHE A 228 -12.77 25.74 -31.73
CA PHE A 228 -12.81 26.00 -33.17
C PHE A 228 -14.17 25.66 -33.80
N LYS A 229 -14.48 26.31 -34.92
CA LYS A 229 -15.58 25.92 -35.83
C LYS A 229 -15.06 25.06 -36.99
N LEU A 230 -15.92 24.23 -37.57
CA LEU A 230 -15.61 23.39 -38.73
C LEU A 230 -16.37 23.87 -39.97
N ASP A 231 -16.02 25.07 -40.45
CA ASP A 231 -16.59 25.62 -41.71
C ASP A 231 -15.90 25.04 -42.96
N ARG A 232 -14.73 24.43 -42.76
CA ARG A 232 -13.92 23.71 -43.74
C ARG A 232 -13.16 22.60 -43.01
N LYS A 233 -12.54 21.68 -43.77
CA LYS A 233 -11.61 20.68 -43.23
C LYS A 233 -10.55 21.35 -42.35
N LYS A 234 -10.28 20.76 -41.18
CA LYS A 234 -9.24 21.21 -40.26
C LYS A 234 -8.36 20.05 -39.84
N VAL A 235 -7.07 20.35 -39.66
CA VAL A 235 -6.06 19.38 -39.24
C VAL A 235 -5.39 19.86 -37.97
N PHE A 236 -5.27 18.95 -37.02
CA PHE A 236 -4.55 19.15 -35.77
C PHE A 236 -3.47 18.11 -35.64
N THR A 237 -2.27 18.51 -35.20
CA THR A 237 -1.15 17.58 -35.02
C THR A 237 -0.69 17.60 -33.57
N PHE A 238 -0.81 16.47 -32.88
CA PHE A 238 -0.20 16.21 -31.58
C PHE A 238 1.06 15.37 -31.76
N TYR A 239 1.99 15.45 -30.81
CA TYR A 239 3.20 14.63 -30.83
C TYR A 239 3.60 14.14 -29.44
N GLY A 240 4.38 13.05 -29.44
CA GLY A 240 5.19 12.64 -28.30
C GLY A 240 6.63 12.38 -28.73
N LYS A 241 7.59 13.08 -28.10
CA LYS A 241 9.03 12.93 -28.34
C LYS A 241 9.69 12.25 -27.14
N TYR A 242 10.20 11.06 -27.36
CA TYR A 242 10.89 10.26 -26.36
C TYR A 242 12.40 10.45 -26.45
N VAL A 243 13.06 10.60 -25.30
CA VAL A 243 14.52 10.72 -25.21
C VAL A 243 15.03 9.78 -24.11
N ARG A 244 15.81 8.79 -24.54
CA ARG A 244 16.42 7.77 -23.67
C ARG A 244 17.64 8.34 -22.92
N ASP A 245 17.88 7.83 -21.72
CA ASP A 245 19.13 8.00 -20.95
C ASP A 245 19.60 9.45 -20.77
N TYR A 246 18.68 10.34 -20.39
CA TYR A 246 18.93 11.78 -20.31
C TYR A 246 19.06 12.27 -18.86
N LYS A 247 20.30 12.32 -18.36
CA LYS A 247 20.60 12.66 -16.95
C LYS A 247 20.31 14.12 -16.60
N THR A 248 20.55 15.04 -17.54
CA THR A 248 20.49 16.49 -17.30
C THR A 248 19.06 16.97 -17.10
N ILE A 249 18.84 17.83 -16.11
CA ILE A 249 17.55 18.49 -15.91
C ILE A 249 17.42 19.62 -16.94
N ARG A 250 16.26 19.71 -17.59
CA ARG A 250 16.02 20.70 -18.63
C ARG A 250 15.16 21.86 -18.13
N ASP A 251 15.56 23.05 -18.51
CA ASP A 251 14.80 24.29 -18.34
C ASP A 251 14.17 24.80 -19.64
N LYS A 252 14.30 24.03 -20.73
CA LYS A 252 13.70 24.33 -22.03
C LYS A 252 13.18 23.05 -22.69
N PRO A 253 12.08 23.14 -23.47
CA PRO A 253 11.60 22.01 -24.25
C PRO A 253 12.64 21.54 -25.28
N PHE A 254 12.43 20.35 -25.82
CA PHE A 254 13.09 19.89 -27.03
C PHE A 254 12.42 20.51 -28.25
N VAL A 255 13.23 20.85 -29.26
CA VAL A 255 12.72 21.18 -30.60
C VAL A 255 12.18 19.90 -31.23
N VAL A 256 10.97 19.96 -31.79
CA VAL A 256 10.33 18.85 -32.49
C VAL A 256 10.10 19.26 -33.92
N GLU A 257 10.61 18.47 -34.86
CA GLU A 257 10.45 18.73 -36.28
C GLU A 257 8.98 18.59 -36.68
N ARG A 258 8.45 19.62 -37.34
CA ARG A 258 7.09 19.57 -37.88
C ARG A 258 7.07 18.78 -39.18
N LYS A 259 6.38 17.65 -39.19
CA LYS A 259 6.06 16.94 -40.43
C LYS A 259 4.96 17.66 -41.19
N GLN A 260 4.91 17.45 -42.52
CA GLN A 260 3.78 17.91 -43.31
C GLN A 260 2.50 17.22 -42.81
N PRO A 261 1.49 17.99 -42.37
CA PRO A 261 0.25 17.43 -41.87
C PRO A 261 -0.55 16.78 -43.00
N LEU A 262 -1.40 15.82 -42.65
CA LEU A 262 -2.32 15.19 -43.58
C LEU A 262 -3.25 16.23 -44.23
N ALA A 263 -3.28 16.30 -45.57
CA ALA A 263 -4.14 17.24 -46.28
C ALA A 263 -5.56 16.70 -46.55
N GLU A 264 -5.68 15.40 -46.82
CA GLU A 264 -6.91 14.76 -47.30
C GLU A 264 -7.13 13.38 -46.67
N PHE A 265 -8.37 12.88 -46.72
CA PHE A 265 -8.68 11.53 -46.25
C PHE A 265 -8.00 10.48 -47.13
N ILE A 266 -7.49 9.42 -46.50
CA ILE A 266 -6.84 8.33 -47.21
C ILE A 266 -7.91 7.35 -47.68
N SER A 267 -8.05 7.18 -49.00
CA SER A 267 -8.98 6.25 -49.64
C SER A 267 -8.33 4.88 -49.90
N GLY A 268 -9.14 3.85 -50.15
CA GLY A 268 -8.66 2.53 -50.58
C GLY A 268 -8.04 1.67 -49.45
N LEU A 269 -8.31 2.01 -48.19
CA LEU A 269 -7.82 1.26 -47.03
C LEU A 269 -8.69 0.04 -46.73
N ASN A 270 -8.06 -1.09 -46.36
CA ASN A 270 -8.76 -2.23 -45.78
C ASN A 270 -8.96 -2.00 -44.27
N LEU A 271 -10.01 -1.26 -43.94
CA LEU A 271 -10.34 -0.92 -42.56
C LEU A 271 -10.95 -2.11 -41.81
N LYS A 272 -10.48 -2.32 -40.59
CA LYS A 272 -10.94 -3.33 -39.64
C LYS A 272 -11.62 -2.66 -38.46
N ARG A 273 -12.64 -3.29 -37.89
CA ARG A 273 -13.25 -2.85 -36.64
C ARG A 273 -13.55 -4.08 -35.79
N LEU A 274 -13.11 -4.08 -34.55
CA LEU A 274 -13.55 -5.09 -33.60
C LEU A 274 -15.02 -4.84 -33.27
N GLN A 275 -15.86 -5.83 -33.54
CA GLN A 275 -17.23 -5.86 -33.06
C GLN A 275 -17.33 -6.96 -31.99
N PRO A 276 -17.60 -6.59 -30.73
CA PRO A 276 -17.87 -7.59 -29.71
C PRO A 276 -19.02 -8.50 -30.12
N GLN A 277 -18.93 -9.78 -29.75
CA GLN A 277 -19.96 -10.79 -30.00
C GLN A 277 -21.20 -10.62 -29.11
N VAL A 278 -21.09 -9.76 -28.09
CA VAL A 278 -22.18 -9.43 -27.16
C VAL A 278 -22.34 -7.91 -27.08
N SER A 279 -23.54 -7.47 -26.73
CA SER A 279 -23.80 -6.04 -26.49
C SER A 279 -23.49 -5.68 -25.04
N PHE A 280 -22.59 -4.71 -24.84
CA PHE A 280 -22.29 -4.12 -23.54
C PHE A 280 -23.05 -2.82 -23.36
N GLY A 281 -23.71 -2.67 -22.22
CA GLY A 281 -24.37 -1.42 -21.82
C GLY A 281 -23.56 -0.65 -20.78
N GLU A 282 -24.06 0.53 -20.42
CA GLU A 282 -23.47 1.31 -19.31
C GLU A 282 -23.41 0.50 -18.02
N PRO A 283 -22.40 0.70 -17.16
CA PRO A 283 -22.34 0.04 -15.87
C PRO A 283 -23.63 0.22 -15.04
N LEU A 284 -23.94 -0.79 -14.24
CA LEU A 284 -24.95 -0.73 -13.20
C LEU A 284 -24.31 -0.26 -11.90
N VAL A 285 -24.93 0.75 -11.29
CA VAL A 285 -24.57 1.30 -9.98
C VAL A 285 -25.78 1.22 -9.06
N GLY A 286 -25.53 1.06 -7.77
CA GLY A 286 -26.59 1.06 -6.77
C GLY A 286 -27.10 2.46 -6.47
N GLU A 287 -28.40 2.57 -6.28
CA GLU A 287 -29.09 3.77 -5.80
C GLU A 287 -28.73 4.06 -4.34
N ASP A 288 -29.00 5.29 -3.90
CA ASP A 288 -28.74 5.68 -2.51
C ASP A 288 -29.75 5.00 -1.57
N LEU A 289 -29.29 4.58 -0.39
CA LEU A 289 -30.14 4.02 0.65
C LEU A 289 -30.58 5.12 1.61
N THR A 290 -31.83 5.05 2.05
CA THR A 290 -32.37 5.92 3.09
C THR A 290 -31.73 5.60 4.45
N ILE A 291 -31.79 6.56 5.37
CA ILE A 291 -31.31 6.35 6.74
C ILE A 291 -32.07 5.22 7.44
N GLU A 292 -33.37 5.10 7.18
CA GLU A 292 -34.22 4.05 7.75
C GLU A 292 -33.83 2.67 7.23
N GLU A 293 -33.62 2.51 5.91
CA GLU A 293 -33.10 1.27 5.32
C GLU A 293 -31.76 0.87 5.95
N LEU A 294 -30.84 1.83 6.13
CA LEU A 294 -29.53 1.58 6.76
C LEU A 294 -29.62 1.28 8.27
N GLN A 295 -30.67 1.72 8.97
CA GLN A 295 -30.81 1.50 10.40
C GLN A 295 -31.53 0.20 10.73
N ASN A 296 -32.42 -0.27 9.85
CA ASN A 296 -33.19 -1.49 10.05
C ASN A 296 -32.36 -2.77 9.90
N ASP A 297 -31.31 -2.73 9.06
CA ASP A 297 -30.49 -3.91 8.74
C ASP A 297 -29.35 -4.19 9.75
N TYR A 298 -29.07 -3.25 10.67
CA TYR A 298 -27.88 -3.32 11.52
C TYR A 298 -28.17 -3.10 13.00
N GLN A 299 -27.56 -3.94 13.83
CA GLN A 299 -27.65 -3.84 15.29
C GLN A 299 -26.49 -3.00 15.86
N ASN A 300 -26.81 -2.20 16.88
CA ASN A 300 -25.85 -1.41 17.65
C ASN A 300 -24.89 -0.58 16.76
N ILE A 301 -25.46 0.28 15.91
CA ILE A 301 -24.70 1.20 15.05
C ILE A 301 -23.85 2.13 15.91
N ARG A 302 -22.55 2.15 15.64
CA ARG A 302 -21.53 2.97 16.31
C ARG A 302 -20.70 3.76 15.30
N TYR A 303 -20.07 4.82 15.82
CA TYR A 303 -19.12 5.65 15.07
C TYR A 303 -19.65 6.14 13.71
N LEU A 304 -20.93 6.53 13.69
CA LEU A 304 -21.62 7.02 12.50
C LEU A 304 -20.91 8.27 11.94
N GLU A 305 -20.31 8.12 10.76
CA GLU A 305 -19.68 9.18 10.00
C GLU A 305 -20.68 9.76 9.00
N LYS A 306 -20.84 11.09 9.04
CA LYS A 306 -21.74 11.84 8.15
C LYS A 306 -21.01 13.01 7.52
N GLU A 307 -21.46 13.40 6.34
CA GLU A 307 -21.21 14.72 5.78
C GLU A 307 -22.57 15.34 5.42
N GLN A 308 -22.88 16.47 6.05
CA GLN A 308 -24.24 17.03 6.06
C GLN A 308 -25.24 15.96 6.53
N ASP A 309 -26.27 15.66 5.73
CA ASP A 309 -27.29 14.65 6.05
C ASP A 309 -26.99 13.26 5.49
N GLN A 310 -25.91 13.11 4.71
CA GLN A 310 -25.54 11.82 4.10
C GLN A 310 -24.71 10.97 5.08
N ILE A 311 -25.11 9.71 5.23
CA ILE A 311 -24.32 8.69 5.93
C ILE A 311 -23.18 8.26 5.01
N LEU A 312 -21.95 8.33 5.51
CA LEU A 312 -20.74 7.91 4.79
C LEU A 312 -20.30 6.50 5.21
N ALA A 313 -20.26 6.23 6.51
CA ALA A 313 -19.83 4.97 7.07
C ALA A 313 -20.25 4.82 8.52
N PHE A 314 -20.28 3.58 9.01
CA PHE A 314 -20.44 3.27 10.43
C PHE A 314 -19.90 1.87 10.74
N PHE A 315 -19.85 1.56 12.03
CA PHE A 315 -19.60 0.21 12.51
C PHE A 315 -20.87 -0.38 13.12
N ALA A 316 -21.07 -1.69 13.00
CA ALA A 316 -22.17 -2.44 13.59
C ALA A 316 -21.67 -3.73 14.25
N ASP A 317 -22.51 -4.38 15.05
CA ASP A 317 -22.10 -5.61 15.73
C ASP A 317 -22.17 -6.87 14.86
N PRO A 318 -21.26 -7.84 15.11
CA PRO A 318 -19.95 -7.69 15.75
C PRO A 318 -18.87 -7.31 14.72
N HIS A 319 -18.21 -6.16 14.94
CA HIS A 319 -17.07 -5.67 14.17
C HIS A 319 -17.30 -5.52 12.65
N ILE A 320 -18.53 -5.20 12.23
CA ILE A 320 -18.87 -4.95 10.82
C ILE A 320 -18.56 -3.49 10.49
N HIS A 321 -17.82 -3.22 9.42
CA HIS A 321 -17.71 -1.85 8.87
C HIS A 321 -18.59 -1.73 7.62
N VAL A 322 -19.50 -0.76 7.61
CA VAL A 322 -20.35 -0.42 6.46
C VAL A 322 -19.90 0.88 5.82
N VAL A 323 -19.81 0.91 4.49
CA VAL A 323 -19.42 2.06 3.66
C VAL A 323 -20.52 2.31 2.64
N THR A 324 -21.00 3.54 2.51
CA THR A 324 -21.97 3.92 1.47
C THR A 324 -21.27 4.41 0.20
N ASN A 325 -21.98 4.39 -0.92
CA ASN A 325 -21.47 4.89 -2.20
C ASN A 325 -20.95 6.35 -2.12
N HIS A 326 -21.53 7.18 -1.24
CA HIS A 326 -21.13 8.57 -1.03
C HIS A 326 -19.69 8.66 -0.54
N LYS A 327 -19.29 7.84 0.43
CA LYS A 327 -17.93 7.89 0.99
C LYS A 327 -16.88 7.47 -0.03
N GLU A 328 -17.18 6.48 -0.86
CA GLU A 328 -16.28 6.05 -1.94
C GLU A 328 -15.97 7.20 -2.90
N LEU A 329 -16.94 8.08 -3.18
CA LEU A 329 -16.75 9.24 -4.06
C LEU A 329 -15.96 10.39 -3.44
N LEU A 330 -15.64 10.31 -2.14
CA LEU A 330 -14.86 11.31 -1.41
C LEU A 330 -13.39 10.90 -1.18
N VAL A 331 -13.00 9.70 -1.59
CA VAL A 331 -11.65 9.15 -1.36
C VAL A 331 -10.91 8.83 -2.65
N GLU A 332 -9.63 9.22 -2.72
CA GLU A 332 -8.73 8.87 -3.84
C GLU A 332 -8.39 7.37 -3.85
N ARG A 333 -8.26 6.77 -2.67
CA ARG A 333 -7.93 5.35 -2.49
C ARG A 333 -9.22 4.56 -2.28
N ALA A 334 -9.56 3.71 -3.22
CA ALA A 334 -10.83 2.97 -3.21
C ALA A 334 -10.95 2.04 -2.00
N HIS A 335 -12.13 1.99 -1.36
CA HIS A 335 -12.39 1.07 -0.24
C HIS A 335 -12.17 -0.38 -0.68
N ALA A 336 -11.44 -1.12 0.14
CA ALA A 336 -10.99 -2.47 -0.19
C ALA A 336 -10.83 -3.33 1.06
N HIS A 337 -10.80 -4.64 0.89
CA HIS A 337 -10.54 -5.59 1.97
C HIS A 337 -9.68 -6.75 1.47
N ILE A 338 -8.80 -7.24 2.33
CA ILE A 338 -8.01 -8.45 2.09
C ILE A 338 -8.56 -9.51 3.03
N GLN A 339 -9.07 -10.62 2.51
CA GLN A 339 -9.44 -11.77 3.34
C GLN A 339 -8.28 -12.76 3.37
N ILE A 340 -7.88 -13.18 4.57
CA ILE A 340 -6.86 -14.22 4.78
C ILE A 340 -7.45 -15.39 5.55
N HIS A 341 -7.04 -16.61 5.21
CA HIS A 341 -7.55 -17.85 5.80
C HIS A 341 -6.57 -19.02 5.61
N GLY A 342 -6.80 -20.12 6.33
CA GLY A 342 -5.91 -21.26 6.42
C GLY A 342 -5.03 -21.20 7.67
N ASN A 343 -3.76 -21.60 7.57
CA ASN A 343 -2.86 -21.69 8.72
C ASN A 343 -2.11 -20.38 9.01
N LEU A 344 -2.87 -19.34 9.36
CA LEU A 344 -2.35 -17.98 9.57
C LEU A 344 -1.26 -17.90 10.64
N ILE A 345 -1.43 -18.63 11.75
CA ILE A 345 -0.53 -18.57 12.90
C ILE A 345 0.85 -19.14 12.59
N ALA A 346 0.91 -20.22 11.81
CA ALA A 346 2.17 -20.78 11.37
C ALA A 346 2.86 -19.96 10.27
N ALA A 347 2.15 -19.01 9.64
CA ALA A 347 2.57 -18.34 8.40
C ALA A 347 3.16 -19.35 7.41
N SER A 348 2.39 -20.40 7.11
CA SER A 348 2.82 -21.47 6.22
C SER A 348 2.34 -21.25 4.78
N GLU A 349 2.77 -22.14 3.89
CA GLU A 349 2.31 -22.19 2.49
C GLU A 349 0.80 -22.51 2.34
N ASN A 350 0.13 -22.98 3.41
CA ASN A 350 -1.31 -23.21 3.46
C ASN A 350 -2.07 -21.98 3.98
N VAL A 351 -1.74 -20.80 3.46
CA VAL A 351 -2.48 -19.55 3.70
C VAL A 351 -3.01 -19.08 2.37
N MET A 352 -4.32 -18.83 2.28
CA MET A 352 -4.94 -18.31 1.07
C MET A 352 -5.41 -16.87 1.30
N THR A 353 -5.35 -16.07 0.24
CA THR A 353 -5.78 -14.68 0.25
C THR A 353 -6.69 -14.34 -0.94
N VAL A 354 -7.49 -13.30 -0.77
CA VAL A 354 -8.26 -12.63 -1.83
C VAL A 354 -8.40 -11.15 -1.46
N THR A 355 -8.29 -10.28 -2.46
CA THR A 355 -8.54 -8.84 -2.31
C THR A 355 -9.86 -8.45 -3.00
N ASN A 356 -10.72 -7.76 -2.27
CA ASN A 356 -12.02 -7.27 -2.71
C ASN A 356 -12.02 -5.73 -2.77
N PHE A 357 -12.75 -5.12 -3.70
CA PHE A 357 -12.95 -3.67 -3.74
C PHE A 357 -14.42 -3.29 -3.88
N MET A 358 -14.79 -2.16 -3.27
CA MET A 358 -16.16 -1.66 -3.24
C MET A 358 -16.77 -1.51 -4.63
N PHE A 359 -16.04 -0.93 -5.60
CA PHE A 359 -16.52 -0.62 -6.94
C PHE A 359 -16.63 -1.81 -7.91
N GLY A 360 -17.09 -2.96 -7.42
CA GLY A 360 -17.43 -4.13 -8.23
C GLY A 360 -16.20 -4.93 -8.70
N VAL A 361 -15.17 -5.03 -7.86
CA VAL A 361 -14.13 -6.07 -7.98
C VAL A 361 -14.37 -7.09 -6.87
N PHE A 362 -14.99 -8.21 -7.23
CA PHE A 362 -15.46 -9.17 -6.23
C PHE A 362 -14.33 -10.08 -5.73
N ALA A 363 -13.30 -10.33 -6.55
CA ALA A 363 -12.09 -11.05 -6.14
C ALA A 363 -10.91 -10.74 -7.08
N SER A 364 -9.82 -10.22 -6.54
CA SER A 364 -8.54 -9.99 -7.21
C SER A 364 -7.41 -10.49 -6.32
N HIS A 365 -6.20 -10.63 -6.85
CA HIS A 365 -5.05 -11.11 -6.07
C HIS A 365 -5.39 -12.40 -5.27
N VAL A 366 -6.06 -13.36 -5.92
CA VAL A 366 -6.36 -14.65 -5.28
C VAL A 366 -5.09 -15.48 -5.31
N ALA A 367 -4.56 -15.87 -4.15
CA ALA A 367 -3.31 -16.64 -4.09
C ALA A 367 -3.31 -17.64 -2.93
N LEU A 368 -2.64 -18.78 -3.10
CA LEU A 368 -2.36 -19.79 -2.08
C LEU A 368 -0.86 -19.84 -1.78
N GLY A 369 -0.46 -19.54 -0.56
CA GLY A 369 0.93 -19.45 -0.13
C GLY A 369 1.58 -18.17 -0.64
N ASN A 370 2.50 -18.29 -1.59
CA ASN A 370 3.28 -17.16 -2.08
C ASN A 370 2.38 -16.15 -2.85
N THR A 371 2.28 -14.92 -2.34
CA THR A 371 1.39 -13.89 -2.89
C THR A 371 1.90 -13.24 -4.18
N ASN A 372 3.15 -13.51 -4.59
CA ASN A 372 3.67 -13.02 -5.86
C ASN A 372 3.56 -14.08 -6.95
N PHE A 373 3.90 -15.33 -6.64
CA PHE A 373 4.08 -16.37 -7.66
C PHE A 373 2.87 -17.30 -7.82
N HIS A 374 2.11 -17.55 -6.75
CA HIS A 374 1.00 -18.51 -6.80
C HIS A 374 -0.34 -17.85 -7.15
N LYS A 375 -0.35 -16.65 -7.73
CA LYS A 375 -1.62 -15.94 -7.96
C LYS A 375 -2.48 -16.67 -9.01
N LEU A 376 -3.73 -16.96 -8.67
CA LEU A 376 -4.77 -17.38 -9.61
C LEU A 376 -5.25 -16.18 -10.45
N SER A 377 -5.41 -15.02 -9.81
CA SER A 377 -5.90 -13.79 -10.42
C SER A 377 -4.98 -12.60 -10.19
N GLY A 378 -4.93 -11.70 -11.17
CA GLY A 378 -4.09 -10.50 -11.16
C GLY A 378 -4.57 -9.39 -10.23
N ASP A 379 -3.81 -8.30 -10.27
CA ASP A 379 -3.92 -7.15 -9.36
C ASP A 379 -4.83 -6.06 -9.93
N LEU A 380 -5.44 -5.26 -9.05
CA LEU A 380 -6.03 -3.99 -9.47
C LEU A 380 -4.91 -3.01 -9.82
N ARG A 381 -4.99 -2.40 -11.00
CA ARG A 381 -3.95 -1.52 -11.56
C ARG A 381 -4.11 -0.03 -11.22
N ASN A 382 -5.33 0.42 -10.86
CA ASN A 382 -5.59 1.82 -10.44
C ASN A 382 -6.84 1.95 -9.56
N HIS A 383 -6.88 2.96 -8.68
CA HIS A 383 -7.96 3.20 -7.72
C HIS A 383 -9.17 3.98 -8.27
N LEU A 384 -9.24 4.20 -9.59
CA LEU A 384 -10.39 4.82 -10.24
C LEU A 384 -11.25 3.81 -11.03
N ASN A 385 -10.83 2.53 -11.08
CA ASN A 385 -11.50 1.48 -11.85
C ASN A 385 -11.64 1.83 -13.35
N VAL A 386 -10.60 2.49 -13.92
CA VAL A 386 -10.59 2.91 -15.33
C VAL A 386 -10.53 1.69 -16.26
N GLN A 387 -9.71 0.69 -15.89
CA GLN A 387 -9.67 -0.61 -16.55
C GLN A 387 -10.49 -1.61 -15.72
N LYS A 388 -11.46 -2.25 -16.36
CA LYS A 388 -12.47 -3.11 -15.74
C LYS A 388 -12.22 -4.59 -16.00
N LEU A 389 -11.19 -4.94 -16.78
CA LEU A 389 -10.78 -6.34 -16.98
C LEU A 389 -10.36 -7.01 -15.67
N ALA A 390 -9.55 -6.34 -14.84
CA ALA A 390 -8.91 -6.97 -13.69
C ALA A 390 -9.90 -7.50 -12.63
N GLY A 391 -9.60 -8.69 -12.10
CA GLY A 391 -10.35 -9.36 -11.05
C GLY A 391 -11.69 -9.98 -11.50
N MET A 392 -12.40 -10.59 -10.55
CA MET A 392 -13.72 -11.14 -10.74
C MET A 392 -14.74 -10.02 -10.94
N ARG A 393 -15.48 -10.08 -12.04
CA ARG A 393 -16.54 -9.11 -12.39
C ARG A 393 -17.86 -9.82 -12.65
N ILE A 394 -18.96 -9.11 -12.43
CA ILE A 394 -20.32 -9.63 -12.63
C ILE A 394 -21.09 -8.70 -13.56
N TYR A 395 -21.67 -9.29 -14.60
CA TYR A 395 -22.55 -8.60 -15.54
C TYR A 395 -23.96 -9.15 -15.39
N LEU A 396 -24.94 -8.25 -15.35
CA LEU A 396 -26.36 -8.60 -15.45
C LEU A 396 -26.87 -8.21 -16.84
N LYS A 397 -27.63 -9.09 -17.47
CA LYS A 397 -28.30 -8.76 -18.73
C LYS A 397 -29.57 -7.96 -18.45
N VAL A 398 -29.62 -6.72 -18.89
CA VAL A 398 -30.76 -5.81 -18.74
C VAL A 398 -31.06 -5.18 -20.09
N ALA A 399 -32.32 -5.26 -20.54
CA ALA A 399 -32.74 -4.75 -21.85
C ALA A 399 -31.81 -5.19 -23.00
N ASN A 400 -31.50 -6.49 -23.07
CA ASN A 400 -30.60 -7.13 -24.04
C ASN A 400 -29.11 -6.72 -24.00
N ASN A 401 -28.69 -5.89 -23.04
CA ASN A 401 -27.30 -5.51 -22.86
C ASN A 401 -26.72 -6.12 -21.58
N TYR A 402 -25.49 -6.65 -21.65
CA TYR A 402 -24.75 -6.99 -20.46
C TYR A 402 -24.20 -5.71 -19.83
N ARG A 403 -24.63 -5.44 -18.60
CA ARG A 403 -24.21 -4.25 -17.83
C ARG A 403 -23.37 -4.70 -16.63
N LEU A 404 -22.16 -4.16 -16.52
CA LEU A 404 -21.22 -4.48 -15.45
C LEU A 404 -21.66 -3.86 -14.13
N LEU A 405 -21.71 -4.65 -13.05
CA LEU A 405 -21.89 -4.12 -11.69
C LEU A 405 -20.61 -3.40 -11.24
N THR A 406 -20.73 -2.14 -10.84
CA THR A 406 -19.60 -1.30 -10.39
C THR A 406 -19.81 -0.77 -8.98
N LEU A 407 -20.19 0.50 -8.80
CA LEU A 407 -20.35 1.08 -7.46
C LEU A 407 -21.68 0.61 -6.82
N PRO A 408 -21.67 -0.18 -5.74
CA PRO A 408 -22.90 -0.61 -5.04
C PRO A 408 -23.50 0.55 -4.25
N SER A 409 -24.71 0.36 -3.73
CA SER A 409 -25.35 1.25 -2.76
C SER A 409 -24.59 1.26 -1.44
N LEU A 410 -24.22 0.06 -0.96
CA LEU A 410 -23.40 -0.13 0.23
C LEU A 410 -22.37 -1.25 0.05
N PHE A 411 -21.28 -1.15 0.81
CA PHE A 411 -20.22 -2.14 0.93
C PHE A 411 -19.98 -2.45 2.40
N GLU A 412 -20.20 -3.70 2.78
CA GLU A 412 -20.07 -4.20 4.14
C GLU A 412 -18.84 -5.10 4.22
N ILE A 413 -18.02 -4.83 5.23
CA ILE A 413 -16.75 -5.49 5.45
C ILE A 413 -16.75 -6.15 6.82
N SER A 414 -16.71 -7.48 6.80
CA SER A 414 -16.26 -8.33 7.91
C SER A 414 -14.93 -8.98 7.52
N THR A 415 -14.26 -9.64 8.45
CA THR A 415 -12.93 -10.24 8.24
C THR A 415 -12.89 -11.29 7.13
N ASN A 416 -13.85 -12.21 7.10
CA ASN A 416 -13.90 -13.33 6.14
C ASN A 416 -15.24 -13.42 5.39
N CYS A 417 -16.04 -12.36 5.43
CA CYS A 417 -17.24 -12.19 4.61
C CYS A 417 -17.36 -10.72 4.21
N VAL A 418 -17.48 -10.47 2.92
CA VAL A 418 -17.67 -9.12 2.37
C VAL A 418 -18.95 -9.11 1.56
N LYS A 419 -19.76 -8.06 1.72
CA LYS A 419 -21.07 -7.93 1.05
C LYS A 419 -21.16 -6.62 0.27
N TRP A 420 -21.68 -6.72 -0.95
CA TRP A 420 -22.11 -5.59 -1.78
C TRP A 420 -23.63 -5.64 -1.90
N VAL A 421 -24.28 -4.50 -1.75
CA VAL A 421 -25.73 -4.38 -1.99
C VAL A 421 -25.96 -3.36 -3.09
N TYR A 422 -26.63 -3.78 -4.16
CA TYR A 422 -27.05 -2.90 -5.25
C TYR A 422 -28.57 -2.75 -5.18
N LYS A 423 -29.04 -1.63 -4.65
CA LYS A 423 -30.44 -1.22 -4.80
C LYS A 423 -30.62 -0.73 -6.24
N LEU A 424 -31.44 -1.45 -6.99
CA LEU A 424 -31.85 -1.11 -8.35
C LEU A 424 -33.31 -0.63 -8.31
N ALA A 425 -33.80 -0.07 -9.42
CA ALA A 425 -35.15 0.48 -9.51
C ALA A 425 -36.27 -0.54 -9.18
N ASP A 426 -36.06 -1.83 -9.46
CA ASP A 426 -37.06 -2.89 -9.29
C ASP A 426 -36.53 -4.14 -8.58
N ASP A 427 -35.33 -4.08 -7.99
CA ASP A 427 -34.72 -5.22 -7.29
C ASP A 427 -33.60 -4.77 -6.35
N VAL A 428 -33.18 -5.67 -5.45
CA VAL A 428 -31.96 -5.52 -4.67
C VAL A 428 -31.08 -6.72 -4.92
N ILE A 429 -29.88 -6.49 -5.47
CA ILE A 429 -28.89 -7.54 -5.69
C ILE A 429 -27.90 -7.53 -4.53
N GLU A 430 -27.89 -8.63 -3.78
CA GLU A 430 -26.90 -8.91 -2.75
C GLU A 430 -25.80 -9.79 -3.33
N ILE A 431 -24.54 -9.39 -3.14
CA ILE A 431 -23.38 -10.21 -3.49
C ILE A 431 -22.54 -10.40 -2.24
N LYS A 432 -22.18 -11.64 -1.93
CA LYS A 432 -21.30 -11.99 -0.82
C LYS A 432 -20.07 -12.74 -1.33
N TYR A 433 -18.90 -12.37 -0.82
CA TYR A 433 -17.66 -13.12 -1.03
C TYR A 433 -17.12 -13.59 0.32
N LEU A 434 -17.03 -14.90 0.49
CA LEU A 434 -16.76 -15.56 1.76
C LEU A 434 -15.47 -16.38 1.69
N SER A 435 -14.79 -16.51 2.82
CA SER A 435 -13.69 -17.46 3.02
C SER A 435 -13.84 -18.18 4.37
N ASP A 436 -13.45 -19.44 4.45
CA ASP A 436 -13.40 -20.14 5.75
C ASP A 436 -12.04 -19.95 6.39
N ILE A 437 -11.99 -19.22 7.51
CA ILE A 437 -10.77 -18.89 8.26
C ILE A 437 -9.82 -20.08 8.49
N ASN A 438 -10.32 -21.32 8.58
CA ASN A 438 -9.51 -22.52 8.85
C ASN A 438 -9.31 -23.46 7.65
N ARG A 439 -9.85 -23.16 6.47
CA ARG A 439 -9.78 -24.06 5.29
C ARG A 439 -9.30 -23.30 4.06
N LEU A 440 -8.85 -24.00 3.02
CA LEU A 440 -8.41 -23.39 1.75
C LEU A 440 -9.57 -23.27 0.75
N GLN A 441 -10.63 -22.57 1.15
CA GLN A 441 -11.84 -22.43 0.36
C GLN A 441 -12.44 -21.03 0.41
N GLN A 442 -13.03 -20.62 -0.71
CA GLN A 442 -13.74 -19.36 -0.90
C GLN A 442 -15.07 -19.59 -1.61
N LYS A 443 -16.01 -18.66 -1.47
CA LYS A 443 -17.33 -18.74 -2.09
C LYS A 443 -17.82 -17.37 -2.53
N LEU A 444 -18.31 -17.28 -3.76
CA LEU A 444 -19.12 -16.18 -4.24
C LEU A 444 -20.60 -16.59 -4.17
N VAL A 445 -21.44 -15.70 -3.63
CA VAL A 445 -22.91 -15.78 -3.71
C VAL A 445 -23.42 -14.52 -4.38
N VAL A 446 -24.30 -14.66 -5.37
CA VAL A 446 -25.04 -13.55 -5.98
C VAL A 446 -26.52 -13.86 -5.85
N LYS A 447 -27.31 -12.94 -5.30
CA LYS A 447 -28.72 -13.17 -5.00
C LYS A 447 -29.58 -11.94 -5.29
N SER A 448 -30.69 -12.13 -5.98
CA SER A 448 -31.81 -11.19 -6.03
C SER A 448 -32.66 -11.36 -4.78
N LEU A 449 -32.88 -10.28 -4.03
CA LEU A 449 -33.73 -10.31 -2.84
C LEU A 449 -35.22 -10.35 -3.17
N THR A 450 -35.62 -10.00 -4.40
CA THR A 450 -37.00 -10.16 -4.88
C THR A 450 -37.22 -11.49 -5.62
N ASN A 451 -36.21 -12.38 -5.65
CA ASN A 451 -36.18 -13.62 -6.43
C ASN A 451 -36.36 -13.42 -7.95
N LYS A 452 -36.10 -12.21 -8.45
CA LYS A 452 -36.06 -11.94 -9.89
C LYS A 452 -34.88 -12.69 -10.52
N THR A 453 -35.11 -13.28 -11.69
CA THR A 453 -34.11 -14.06 -12.39
C THR A 453 -33.38 -13.21 -13.43
N TYR A 454 -32.09 -13.49 -13.62
CA TYR A 454 -31.23 -12.80 -14.58
C TYR A 454 -30.43 -13.80 -15.41
N ASP A 455 -30.16 -13.42 -16.66
CA ASP A 455 -28.98 -13.92 -17.37
C ASP A 455 -27.77 -13.16 -16.81
N LEU A 456 -26.80 -13.89 -16.26
CA LEU A 456 -25.63 -13.27 -15.64
C LEU A 456 -24.32 -13.91 -16.10
N LEU A 457 -23.27 -13.09 -16.12
CA LEU A 457 -21.89 -13.52 -16.41
C LEU A 457 -21.02 -13.22 -15.20
N VAL A 458 -20.24 -14.20 -14.77
CA VAL A 458 -19.11 -13.98 -13.85
C VAL A 458 -17.83 -14.15 -14.67
N THR A 459 -16.99 -13.11 -14.74
CA THR A 459 -15.75 -13.15 -15.51
C THR A 459 -14.55 -13.10 -14.59
N GLN A 460 -13.50 -13.85 -14.88
CA GLN A 460 -12.28 -13.91 -14.08
C GLN A 460 -11.05 -14.08 -14.99
N PRO A 461 -10.18 -13.05 -15.12
CA PRO A 461 -8.85 -13.23 -15.69
C PRO A 461 -8.02 -14.20 -14.85
N ILE A 462 -7.35 -15.13 -15.52
CA ILE A 462 -6.58 -16.22 -14.92
C ILE A 462 -5.11 -16.06 -15.30
N ILE A 463 -4.23 -16.08 -14.31
CA ILE A 463 -2.78 -15.98 -14.51
C ILE A 463 -2.04 -17.26 -14.13
N VAL A 464 -2.36 -17.86 -12.97
CA VAL A 464 -1.63 -19.00 -12.37
C VAL A 464 -0.11 -18.79 -12.45
N GLY A 465 0.34 -17.68 -11.87
CA GLY A 465 1.70 -17.17 -12.03
C GLY A 465 1.87 -15.75 -11.50
N GLU A 466 2.94 -15.10 -11.93
CA GLU A 466 3.42 -13.83 -11.41
C GLU A 466 2.65 -12.61 -11.93
N LEU A 467 2.45 -12.57 -13.25
CA LEU A 467 1.81 -11.46 -13.95
C LEU A 467 0.94 -12.00 -15.10
N GLU A 468 0.01 -11.16 -15.57
CA GLU A 468 -0.80 -11.43 -16.74
C GLU A 468 0.09 -11.59 -17.98
N ASN A 469 -0.40 -12.38 -18.94
CA ASN A 469 0.17 -12.52 -20.28
C ASN A 469 1.59 -13.13 -20.36
N GLN A 470 2.07 -13.77 -19.29
CA GLN A 470 3.38 -14.43 -19.25
C GLN A 470 3.34 -15.89 -19.71
N TYR A 471 2.42 -16.68 -19.16
CA TYR A 471 2.33 -18.13 -19.38
C TYR A 471 0.93 -18.53 -19.84
N SER A 472 0.84 -19.49 -20.76
CA SER A 472 -0.46 -20.14 -21.05
C SER A 472 -0.92 -20.94 -19.84
N VAL A 473 -2.21 -20.93 -19.53
CA VAL A 473 -2.74 -21.65 -18.36
C VAL A 473 -3.40 -22.95 -18.79
N ASP A 474 -2.95 -24.06 -18.21
CA ASP A 474 -3.56 -25.37 -18.42
C ASP A 474 -4.81 -25.50 -17.56
N PHE A 475 -5.90 -25.96 -18.17
CA PHE A 475 -7.14 -26.24 -17.46
C PHE A 475 -7.82 -27.55 -17.88
N LYS A 476 -8.62 -28.08 -16.95
CA LYS A 476 -9.54 -29.21 -17.16
C LYS A 476 -10.96 -28.74 -16.87
N LEU A 477 -11.88 -29.12 -17.74
CA LEU A 477 -13.30 -28.82 -17.61
C LEU A 477 -14.06 -30.08 -17.20
N SER A 478 -15.01 -29.93 -16.29
CA SER A 478 -16.12 -30.86 -16.08
C SER A 478 -17.44 -30.08 -16.11
N HIS A 479 -18.59 -30.77 -16.06
CA HIS A 479 -19.90 -30.15 -16.30
C HIS A 479 -20.10 -28.79 -15.58
N ASN A 480 -19.88 -28.73 -14.26
CA ASN A 480 -20.04 -27.52 -13.45
C ASN A 480 -18.73 -27.05 -12.78
N ALA A 481 -17.55 -27.44 -13.31
CA ALA A 481 -16.29 -27.06 -12.67
C ALA A 481 -15.15 -26.87 -13.68
N ILE A 482 -14.19 -26.02 -13.31
CA ILE A 482 -12.95 -25.79 -14.05
C ILE A 482 -11.77 -25.82 -13.07
N GLU A 483 -10.77 -26.62 -13.40
CA GLU A 483 -9.52 -26.75 -12.65
C GLU A 483 -8.35 -26.16 -13.43
N PHE A 484 -7.53 -25.34 -12.80
CA PHE A 484 -6.29 -24.79 -13.34
C PHE A 484 -5.07 -25.37 -12.64
N THR A 485 -3.98 -25.55 -13.39
CA THR A 485 -2.70 -26.06 -12.86
C THR A 485 -1.53 -25.22 -13.35
N ALA A 486 -0.46 -25.15 -12.55
CA ALA A 486 0.73 -24.36 -12.86
C ALA A 486 1.75 -25.05 -13.80
N LYS A 487 1.34 -26.06 -14.58
CA LYS A 487 2.23 -26.91 -15.40
C LYS A 487 3.15 -26.17 -16.36
N ASN A 488 2.69 -25.02 -16.87
CA ASN A 488 3.46 -24.21 -17.82
C ASN A 488 4.35 -23.16 -17.15
N ASN A 489 4.39 -23.09 -15.82
CA ASN A 489 5.25 -22.18 -15.07
C ASN A 489 6.43 -22.96 -14.44
N PRO A 490 7.65 -22.87 -15.00
CA PRO A 490 8.80 -23.64 -14.51
C PRO A 490 9.19 -23.33 -13.07
N LEU A 491 9.07 -22.05 -12.65
CA LEU A 491 9.42 -21.62 -11.30
C LEU A 491 8.51 -22.27 -10.26
N ILE A 492 7.21 -22.31 -10.54
CA ILE A 492 6.23 -23.00 -9.68
C ILE A 492 6.46 -24.51 -9.74
N MET A 493 6.63 -25.11 -10.92
CA MET A 493 6.79 -26.56 -11.03
C MET A 493 8.03 -27.09 -10.32
N ALA A 494 9.10 -26.31 -10.23
CA ALA A 494 10.31 -26.70 -9.49
C ALA A 494 10.11 -26.76 -7.96
N ASN A 495 9.18 -25.96 -7.40
CA ASN A 495 9.01 -25.81 -5.95
C ASN A 495 7.68 -26.37 -5.42
N TYR A 496 6.63 -26.25 -6.23
CA TYR A 496 5.22 -26.54 -5.93
C TYR A 496 4.50 -27.21 -7.12
N PRO A 497 4.93 -28.41 -7.54
CA PRO A 497 4.38 -29.07 -8.73
C PRO A 497 2.89 -29.41 -8.67
N ASN A 498 2.31 -29.40 -7.46
CA ASN A 498 0.91 -29.71 -7.20
C ASN A 498 0.03 -28.46 -7.00
N LEU A 499 0.54 -27.24 -7.22
CA LEU A 499 -0.29 -26.04 -7.13
C LEU A 499 -1.45 -26.11 -8.13
N LYS A 500 -2.67 -26.04 -7.61
CA LYS A 500 -3.89 -26.11 -8.40
C LYS A 500 -5.06 -25.38 -7.73
N TYR A 501 -5.97 -24.92 -8.59
CA TYR A 501 -7.17 -24.18 -8.22
C TYR A 501 -8.37 -24.78 -8.95
N LYS A 502 -9.52 -24.86 -8.29
CA LYS A 502 -10.75 -25.37 -8.90
C LYS A 502 -11.96 -24.53 -8.52
N TYR A 503 -12.62 -23.97 -9.53
CA TYR A 503 -13.95 -23.40 -9.37
C TYR A 503 -15.02 -24.47 -9.56
N ILE A 504 -16.07 -24.44 -8.74
CA ILE A 504 -17.19 -25.37 -8.76
C ILE A 504 -18.48 -24.55 -8.60
N SER A 505 -19.35 -24.59 -9.60
CA SER A 505 -20.70 -24.02 -9.53
C SER A 505 -21.66 -25.01 -8.86
N GLU A 506 -22.52 -24.54 -7.97
CA GLU A 506 -23.60 -25.37 -7.41
C GLU A 506 -24.80 -25.45 -8.37
N GLU A 507 -24.98 -24.44 -9.23
CA GLU A 507 -26.00 -24.37 -10.26
C GLU A 507 -25.47 -24.79 -11.63
N ASP A 508 -26.38 -25.08 -12.56
CA ASP A 508 -26.02 -25.29 -13.96
C ASP A 508 -25.36 -24.04 -14.56
N VAL A 509 -24.20 -24.25 -15.16
CA VAL A 509 -23.36 -23.17 -15.68
C VAL A 509 -22.74 -23.58 -17.02
N ILE A 510 -22.64 -22.63 -17.93
CA ILE A 510 -21.80 -22.78 -19.13
C ILE A 510 -20.49 -22.05 -18.86
N ILE A 511 -19.40 -22.81 -18.76
CA ILE A 511 -18.05 -22.27 -18.59
C ILE A 511 -17.41 -22.12 -19.97
N THR A 512 -16.99 -20.91 -20.29
CA THR A 512 -16.30 -20.56 -21.54
C THR A 512 -15.17 -19.56 -21.26
N ASP A 513 -14.56 -19.01 -22.30
CA ASP A 513 -13.50 -18.02 -22.20
C ASP A 513 -13.91 -16.70 -22.88
N ASP A 514 -12.96 -15.77 -23.00
CA ASP A 514 -13.17 -14.47 -23.63
C ASP A 514 -13.48 -14.51 -25.13
N SER A 515 -13.44 -15.68 -25.77
CA SER A 515 -13.99 -15.85 -27.13
C SER A 515 -15.49 -15.61 -27.18
N TYR A 516 -16.19 -15.75 -26.06
CA TYR A 516 -17.59 -15.36 -25.96
C TYR A 516 -17.81 -13.85 -26.15
N PHE A 517 -16.80 -13.03 -25.85
CA PHE A 517 -16.85 -11.58 -26.08
C PHE A 517 -16.20 -11.18 -27.41
N PHE A 518 -15.07 -11.79 -27.76
CA PHE A 518 -14.20 -11.29 -28.83
C PHE A 518 -14.04 -12.28 -30.00
N GLY A 519 -14.72 -13.42 -29.96
CA GLY A 519 -14.61 -14.47 -30.96
C GLY A 519 -13.16 -14.97 -31.10
N PRO A 520 -12.63 -15.13 -32.32
CA PRO A 520 -11.29 -15.67 -32.54
C PRO A 520 -10.16 -14.74 -32.09
N LEU A 521 -10.45 -13.50 -31.72
CA LEU A 521 -9.47 -12.49 -31.29
C LEU A 521 -9.19 -12.53 -29.79
N ALA A 522 -9.87 -13.40 -29.04
CA ALA A 522 -9.71 -13.60 -27.61
C ALA A 522 -8.29 -14.00 -27.20
N GLN A 523 -7.70 -13.23 -26.28
CA GLN A 523 -6.33 -13.37 -25.78
C GLN A 523 -6.16 -12.85 -24.33
N GLU A 524 -7.24 -12.48 -23.64
CA GLU A 524 -7.20 -11.84 -22.31
C GLU A 524 -7.05 -12.85 -21.17
N GLY A 525 -6.99 -14.16 -21.48
CA GLY A 525 -6.80 -15.17 -20.45
C GLY A 525 -7.95 -15.23 -19.45
N MET A 526 -9.18 -14.94 -19.88
CA MET A 526 -10.32 -14.77 -18.98
C MET A 526 -11.31 -15.93 -19.13
N VAL A 527 -11.76 -16.46 -17.99
CA VAL A 527 -12.83 -17.45 -17.92
C VAL A 527 -14.15 -16.76 -17.62
N ILE A 528 -15.22 -17.24 -18.25
CA ILE A 528 -16.58 -16.70 -18.14
C ILE A 528 -17.53 -17.83 -17.71
N PHE A 529 -18.17 -17.65 -16.57
CA PHE A 529 -19.26 -18.48 -16.07
C PHE A 529 -20.59 -17.83 -16.48
N LYS A 530 -21.35 -18.51 -17.35
CA LYS A 530 -22.62 -18.01 -17.86
C LYS A 530 -23.77 -18.75 -17.20
N TYR A 531 -24.68 -18.00 -16.59
CA TYR A 531 -25.91 -18.55 -16.02
C TYR A 531 -27.12 -17.93 -16.71
N GLN A 532 -28.16 -18.74 -16.89
CA GLN A 532 -29.41 -18.34 -17.54
C GLN A 532 -30.55 -18.43 -16.55
N ALA A 533 -31.37 -17.38 -16.51
CA ALA A 533 -32.56 -17.29 -15.68
C ALA A 533 -32.35 -17.75 -14.21
N LYS A 534 -31.30 -17.26 -13.55
CA LYS A 534 -31.02 -17.54 -12.13
C LYS A 534 -31.30 -16.31 -11.26
N SER A 535 -31.95 -16.52 -10.12
CA SER A 535 -32.10 -15.50 -9.07
C SER A 535 -31.03 -15.60 -7.99
N GLU A 536 -30.36 -16.76 -7.89
CA GLU A 536 -29.26 -17.01 -6.99
C GLU A 536 -28.20 -17.87 -7.69
N ILE A 537 -26.91 -17.55 -7.49
CA ILE A 537 -25.79 -18.40 -7.91
C ILE A 537 -24.75 -18.54 -6.79
N ASN A 538 -24.09 -19.67 -6.78
CA ASN A 538 -23.08 -20.07 -5.80
C ASN A 538 -21.85 -20.63 -6.53
N LEU A 539 -20.76 -19.86 -6.53
CA LEU A 539 -19.50 -20.27 -7.15
C LEU A 539 -18.43 -20.47 -6.09
N ASN A 540 -18.05 -21.73 -5.88
CA ASN A 540 -17.07 -22.15 -4.89
C ASN A 540 -15.68 -22.21 -5.51
N LEU A 541 -14.65 -21.84 -4.75
CA LEU A 541 -13.24 -21.99 -5.10
C LEU A 541 -12.54 -22.81 -4.03
N ILE A 542 -11.82 -23.84 -4.46
CA ILE A 542 -10.89 -24.61 -3.62
C ILE A 542 -9.50 -24.58 -4.25
N ALA A 543 -8.49 -24.61 -3.40
CA ALA A 543 -7.09 -24.60 -3.81
C ALA A 543 -6.30 -25.67 -3.06
N SER A 544 -5.21 -26.16 -3.65
CA SER A 544 -4.35 -27.15 -2.99
C SER A 544 -2.90 -27.04 -3.47
N LEU A 545 -1.98 -27.39 -2.57
CA LEU A 545 -0.56 -27.64 -2.84
C LEU A 545 -0.23 -29.15 -2.82
N THR A 546 -1.25 -30.01 -2.70
CA THR A 546 -1.12 -31.48 -2.64
C THR A 546 -1.89 -32.15 -3.79
N ALA A 547 -1.77 -33.48 -3.89
CA ALA A 547 -2.42 -34.25 -4.95
C ALA A 547 -3.95 -34.19 -4.90
N ASP A 548 -4.54 -33.95 -3.73
CA ASP A 548 -5.99 -33.97 -3.49
C ASP A 548 -6.50 -32.60 -3.02
N TYR A 549 -7.81 -32.39 -3.15
CA TYR A 549 -8.47 -31.25 -2.52
C TYR A 549 -9.14 -31.69 -1.22
N GLU A 550 -9.19 -30.78 -0.26
CA GLU A 550 -10.14 -30.93 0.85
C GLU A 550 -11.58 -30.82 0.33
N GLN A 551 -12.49 -31.54 0.98
CA GLN A 551 -13.92 -31.42 0.67
C GLN A 551 -14.42 -30.02 1.03
N PHE A 552 -15.10 -29.38 0.07
CA PHE A 552 -15.72 -28.07 0.28
C PHE A 552 -16.81 -28.17 1.36
N ASN A 553 -16.73 -27.29 2.36
CA ASN A 553 -17.72 -27.21 3.43
C ASN A 553 -18.64 -26.02 3.22
N LYS A 554 -19.95 -26.25 3.18
CA LYS A 554 -20.95 -25.18 3.06
C LYS A 554 -21.16 -24.54 4.43
N THR A 555 -20.95 -23.24 4.54
CA THR A 555 -21.12 -22.47 5.78
C THR A 555 -21.69 -21.10 5.46
N SER A 556 -22.58 -20.58 6.30
CA SER A 556 -23.18 -19.25 6.14
C SER A 556 -22.18 -18.13 6.47
N CYS A 557 -22.46 -16.91 5.98
CA CYS A 557 -21.67 -15.72 6.32
C CYS A 557 -21.61 -15.49 7.83
N ASP A 558 -22.75 -15.60 8.53
CA ASP A 558 -22.81 -15.34 9.98
C ASP A 558 -21.94 -16.32 10.77
N ALA A 559 -21.97 -17.60 10.44
CA ALA A 559 -21.15 -18.62 11.11
C ALA A 559 -19.64 -18.44 10.82
N LEU A 560 -19.28 -18.05 9.59
CA LEU A 560 -17.89 -17.74 9.23
C LEU A 560 -17.41 -16.45 9.94
N GLN A 561 -18.29 -15.46 10.06
CA GLN A 561 -18.01 -14.23 10.78
C GLN A 561 -17.83 -14.49 12.28
N GLU A 562 -18.69 -15.27 12.92
CA GLU A 562 -18.54 -15.65 14.32
C GLU A 562 -17.19 -16.34 14.58
N LYS A 563 -16.87 -17.35 13.76
CA LYS A 563 -15.62 -18.11 13.86
C LYS A 563 -14.38 -17.24 13.64
N SER A 564 -14.40 -16.37 12.63
CA SER A 564 -13.27 -15.47 12.36
C SER A 564 -13.15 -14.36 13.42
N ASN A 565 -14.26 -13.79 13.88
CA ASN A 565 -14.27 -12.82 14.97
C ASN A 565 -13.69 -13.40 16.26
N GLN A 566 -14.06 -14.64 16.59
CA GLN A 566 -13.47 -15.38 17.70
C GLN A 566 -11.95 -15.53 17.50
N PHE A 567 -11.50 -15.99 16.33
CA PHE A 567 -10.08 -16.16 16.02
C PHE A 567 -9.28 -14.87 16.26
N PHE A 568 -9.69 -13.73 15.69
CA PHE A 568 -8.94 -12.47 15.85
C PHE A 568 -9.01 -11.95 17.29
N SER A 569 -10.15 -12.09 17.96
CA SER A 569 -10.32 -11.68 19.37
C SER A 569 -9.47 -12.52 20.34
N GLU A 570 -9.18 -13.79 20.02
CA GLU A 570 -8.31 -14.66 20.81
C GLU A 570 -6.81 -14.37 20.63
N ILE A 571 -6.43 -13.68 19.55
CA ILE A 571 -5.05 -13.19 19.38
C ILE A 571 -4.81 -12.00 20.30
N VAL A 572 -5.70 -11.01 20.29
CA VAL A 572 -5.64 -9.85 21.18
C VAL A 572 -6.95 -9.72 21.96
N PRO A 573 -7.08 -10.41 23.11
CA PRO A 573 -8.30 -10.39 23.91
C PRO A 573 -8.38 -9.10 24.75
N LEU A 574 -8.64 -7.99 24.08
CA LEU A 574 -8.71 -6.66 24.68
C LEU A 574 -10.15 -6.14 24.64
N LYS A 575 -10.66 -5.74 25.80
CA LYS A 575 -11.91 -5.01 25.93
C LYS A 575 -11.71 -3.83 26.85
N ILE A 576 -11.75 -2.61 26.29
CA ILE A 576 -11.61 -1.36 27.02
C ILE A 576 -12.99 -0.77 27.30
N ASN A 577 -13.21 -0.39 28.55
CA ASN A 577 -14.37 0.36 29.01
C ASN A 577 -13.91 1.72 29.55
N SER A 578 -14.55 2.79 29.08
CA SER A 578 -14.23 4.17 29.45
C SER A 578 -15.43 5.07 29.20
N SER A 579 -15.52 6.22 29.86
CA SER A 579 -16.53 7.24 29.52
C SER A 579 -16.25 7.93 28.17
N GLU A 580 -15.01 7.90 27.70
CA GLU A 580 -14.55 8.64 26.50
C GLU A 580 -14.78 7.85 25.20
N LYS A 581 -15.57 8.41 24.26
CA LYS A 581 -15.86 7.76 22.96
C LYS A 581 -14.60 7.46 22.13
N LYS A 582 -13.61 8.36 22.16
CA LYS A 582 -12.31 8.20 21.45
C LYS A 582 -11.48 7.02 21.99
N ILE A 583 -11.64 6.68 23.26
CA ILE A 583 -10.99 5.50 23.87
C ILE A 583 -11.78 4.24 23.50
N LYS A 584 -13.12 4.28 23.52
CA LYS A 584 -13.95 3.14 23.08
C LYS A 584 -13.67 2.72 21.63
N SER A 585 -13.39 3.67 20.72
CA SER A 585 -13.05 3.34 19.33
C SER A 585 -11.78 2.51 19.18
N LEU A 586 -10.90 2.50 20.20
CA LEU A 586 -9.70 1.68 20.19
C LEU A 586 -10.02 0.19 20.25
N ASN A 587 -11.21 -0.22 20.74
CA ASN A 587 -11.63 -1.62 20.69
C ASN A 587 -11.83 -2.09 19.25
N GLU A 588 -12.61 -1.35 18.46
CA GLU A 588 -12.83 -1.67 17.04
C GLU A 588 -11.50 -1.66 16.29
N LEU A 589 -10.69 -0.63 16.52
CA LEU A 589 -9.43 -0.50 15.81
C LEU A 589 -8.46 -1.63 16.18
N SER A 590 -8.46 -2.08 17.45
CA SER A 590 -7.60 -3.18 17.89
C SER A 590 -7.94 -4.47 17.16
N PHE A 591 -9.23 -4.80 17.03
CA PHE A 591 -9.71 -5.95 16.24
C PHE A 591 -9.22 -5.89 14.79
N TRP A 592 -9.46 -4.76 14.11
CA TRP A 592 -9.07 -4.59 12.71
C TRP A 592 -7.56 -4.51 12.49
N TYR A 593 -6.81 -3.95 13.43
CA TYR A 593 -5.34 -3.88 13.34
C TYR A 593 -4.70 -5.22 13.66
N THR A 594 -5.32 -6.10 14.44
CA THR A 594 -4.90 -7.50 14.56
C THR A 594 -5.02 -8.20 13.21
N HIS A 595 -6.15 -8.02 12.51
CA HIS A 595 -6.30 -8.49 11.13
C HIS A 595 -5.21 -7.92 10.20
N ASN A 596 -5.03 -6.60 10.16
CA ASN A 596 -4.04 -5.95 9.28
C ASN A 596 -2.60 -6.42 9.57
N ALA A 597 -2.26 -6.62 10.86
CA ALA A 597 -0.95 -7.15 11.25
C ALA A 597 -0.75 -8.61 10.81
N LEU A 598 -1.82 -9.42 10.82
CA LEU A 598 -1.77 -10.81 10.35
C LEU A 598 -1.70 -10.91 8.83
N VAL A 599 -2.27 -9.97 8.08
CA VAL A 599 -2.00 -9.86 6.63
C VAL A 599 -0.50 -9.64 6.41
N HIS A 600 0.09 -8.62 7.05
CA HIS A 600 1.52 -8.34 6.95
C HIS A 600 2.42 -9.53 7.36
N TYR A 601 1.97 -10.37 8.30
CA TYR A 601 2.71 -11.55 8.78
C TYR A 601 2.55 -12.79 7.89
N ALA A 602 1.32 -13.21 7.62
CA ALA A 602 1.00 -14.53 7.08
C ALA A 602 0.75 -14.52 5.56
N SER A 603 0.41 -13.36 4.99
CA SER A 603 0.20 -13.18 3.55
C SER A 603 0.69 -11.78 3.15
N PRO A 604 2.02 -11.56 3.06
CA PRO A 604 2.59 -10.20 2.98
C PRO A 604 2.23 -9.47 1.68
N HIS A 605 1.15 -8.66 1.70
CA HIS A 605 0.77 -7.74 0.65
C HIS A 605 -0.17 -6.66 1.20
N GLY A 606 -0.39 -5.59 0.43
CA GLY A 606 -1.30 -4.49 0.75
C GLY A 606 -2.13 -4.08 -0.44
N ILE A 607 -3.02 -3.10 -0.23
CA ILE A 607 -3.95 -2.67 -1.29
C ILE A 607 -3.22 -1.94 -2.43
N GLU A 608 -2.37 -0.97 -2.08
CA GLU A 608 -1.51 -0.26 -3.03
C GLU A 608 -0.19 -0.99 -3.30
N GLN A 609 0.18 -1.95 -2.44
CA GLN A 609 1.40 -2.75 -2.56
C GLN A 609 1.06 -4.23 -2.70
N PRO A 610 0.45 -4.65 -3.83
CA PRO A 610 -0.02 -6.02 -4.00
C PRO A 610 1.13 -7.03 -4.08
N ASN A 611 2.29 -6.63 -4.62
CA ASN A 611 3.45 -7.49 -4.70
C ASN A 611 4.37 -7.27 -3.49
N GLY A 612 4.37 -8.26 -2.59
CA GLY A 612 5.16 -8.30 -1.37
C GLY A 612 5.80 -9.68 -1.21
N ALA A 613 5.00 -10.67 -0.79
CA ALA A 613 5.30 -12.08 -0.51
C ALA A 613 6.41 -12.35 0.52
N ALA A 614 7.53 -11.65 0.42
CA ALA A 614 8.66 -11.79 1.31
C ALA A 614 8.41 -11.21 2.70
N TRP A 615 9.18 -11.69 3.67
CA TRP A 615 9.38 -10.99 4.93
C TRP A 615 10.54 -10.01 4.82
N GLY A 616 10.29 -8.73 5.08
CA GLY A 616 11.35 -7.78 5.36
C GLY A 616 11.98 -8.09 6.73
N THR A 617 13.31 -8.24 6.80
CA THR A 617 14.01 -8.66 8.03
C THR A 617 13.73 -7.69 9.19
N ARG A 618 13.76 -6.39 8.91
CA ARG A 618 13.39 -5.36 9.88
C ARG A 618 11.90 -5.37 10.23
N ASP A 619 11.04 -5.66 9.26
CA ASP A 619 9.59 -5.56 9.42
C ASP A 619 9.02 -6.71 10.26
N ILE A 620 9.51 -7.93 10.02
CA ILE A 620 9.12 -9.13 10.80
C ILE A 620 9.59 -9.02 12.26
N CYS A 621 10.75 -8.41 12.51
CA CYS A 621 11.28 -8.10 13.85
C CYS A 621 10.59 -6.90 14.54
N GLN A 622 9.61 -6.26 13.89
CA GLN A 622 8.83 -5.18 14.47
C GLN A 622 7.35 -5.52 14.55
N GLY A 623 6.57 -5.37 13.48
CA GLY A 623 5.11 -5.49 13.54
C GLY A 623 4.64 -6.83 14.11
N PRO A 624 4.95 -7.95 13.44
CA PRO A 624 4.55 -9.28 13.92
C PRO A 624 5.23 -9.67 15.24
N PHE A 625 6.53 -9.39 15.40
CA PHE A 625 7.24 -9.62 16.66
C PHE A 625 6.56 -8.91 17.84
N GLU A 626 6.29 -7.60 17.73
CA GLU A 626 5.68 -6.81 18.80
C GLU A 626 4.22 -7.19 19.05
N LEU A 627 3.46 -7.54 18.01
CA LEU A 627 2.12 -8.10 18.16
C LEU A 627 2.16 -9.36 19.03
N PHE A 628 2.91 -10.39 18.60
CA PHE A 628 2.91 -11.69 19.27
C PHE A 628 3.55 -11.64 20.65
N MET A 629 4.57 -10.78 20.83
CA MET A 629 5.16 -10.53 22.15
C MET A 629 4.15 -9.91 23.12
N THR A 630 3.31 -9.00 22.65
CA THR A 630 2.29 -8.34 23.49
C THR A 630 1.10 -9.26 23.75
N ALA A 631 0.71 -10.03 22.74
CA ALA A 631 -0.31 -11.08 22.83
C ALA A 631 0.14 -12.36 23.57
N GLN A 632 1.36 -12.38 24.13
CA GLN A 632 1.94 -13.54 24.84
C GLN A 632 2.01 -14.84 24.02
N LYS A 633 2.07 -14.75 22.69
CA LYS A 633 2.24 -15.91 21.81
C LYS A 633 3.73 -16.21 21.62
N TYR A 634 4.44 -16.45 22.72
CA TYR A 634 5.90 -16.55 22.76
C TYR A 634 6.47 -17.68 21.90
N GLU A 635 5.74 -18.80 21.77
CA GLU A 635 6.14 -19.90 20.88
C GLU A 635 6.22 -19.48 19.41
N ILE A 636 5.31 -18.60 18.95
CA ILE A 636 5.35 -18.05 17.59
C ILE A 636 6.59 -17.17 17.44
N VAL A 637 6.82 -16.28 18.42
CA VAL A 637 7.98 -15.38 18.42
C VAL A 637 9.28 -16.17 18.39
N ARG A 638 9.37 -17.25 19.15
CA ARG A 638 10.53 -18.13 19.19
C ARG A 638 10.83 -18.74 17.82
N LYS A 639 9.81 -19.31 17.16
CA LYS A 639 9.94 -19.86 15.79
C LYS A 639 10.30 -18.79 14.76
N LEU A 640 9.70 -17.61 14.86
CA LEU A 640 10.01 -16.45 14.02
C LEU A 640 11.48 -16.06 14.15
N LEU A 641 12.00 -15.94 15.38
CA LEU A 641 13.41 -15.61 15.61
C LEU A 641 14.34 -16.66 15.00
N LEU A 642 14.10 -17.95 15.24
CA LEU A 642 14.92 -19.02 14.64
C LEU A 642 14.92 -18.97 13.11
N LYS A 643 13.76 -18.69 12.51
CA LYS A 643 13.62 -18.54 11.06
C LYS A 643 14.29 -17.29 10.52
N VAL A 644 14.35 -16.19 11.28
CA VAL A 644 15.12 -15.00 10.90
C VAL A 644 16.62 -15.31 10.99
N PHE A 645 17.09 -15.88 12.10
CA PHE A 645 18.50 -16.21 12.29
C PHE A 645 19.03 -17.24 11.28
N SER A 646 18.18 -18.13 10.76
CA SER A 646 18.58 -19.05 9.69
C SER A 646 18.93 -18.35 8.37
N ARG A 647 18.55 -17.07 8.23
CA ARG A 647 18.84 -16.23 7.07
C ARG A 647 20.10 -15.39 7.23
N GLN A 648 20.80 -15.51 8.36
CA GLN A 648 22.07 -14.83 8.55
C GLN A 648 23.09 -15.39 7.56
N PHE A 649 23.81 -14.52 6.86
CA PHE A 649 24.79 -14.94 5.88
C PHE A 649 26.04 -15.53 6.53
N TYR A 650 26.50 -16.67 6.01
CA TYR A 650 27.66 -17.37 6.54
C TYR A 650 28.96 -16.61 6.29
N GLU A 651 29.08 -15.89 5.19
CA GLU A 651 30.35 -15.30 4.78
C GLU A 651 30.64 -14.00 5.54
N ASN A 652 29.60 -13.19 5.78
CA ASN A 652 29.76 -11.84 6.33
C ASN A 652 28.94 -11.54 7.60
N GLY A 653 28.08 -12.46 8.06
CA GLY A 653 27.26 -12.28 9.27
C GLY A 653 26.11 -11.28 9.15
N ASP A 654 25.86 -10.76 7.94
CA ASP A 654 24.78 -9.83 7.61
C ASP A 654 23.44 -10.59 7.41
N PHE A 655 22.37 -9.86 7.13
CA PHE A 655 21.06 -10.43 6.78
C PHE A 655 20.55 -9.82 5.48
N PRO A 656 19.72 -10.54 4.72
CA PRO A 656 19.04 -9.97 3.56
C PRO A 656 18.09 -8.83 3.97
N GLN A 657 17.89 -7.83 3.10
CA GLN A 657 16.87 -6.79 3.33
C GLN A 657 15.47 -7.43 3.51
N TRP A 658 15.17 -8.40 2.66
CA TRP A 658 13.98 -9.23 2.68
C TRP A 658 14.29 -10.62 2.13
N PHE A 659 13.49 -11.61 2.54
CA PHE A 659 13.61 -12.99 2.07
C PHE A 659 12.25 -13.66 1.92
N MET A 660 12.13 -14.55 0.93
CA MET A 660 11.01 -15.49 0.88
C MET A 660 11.12 -16.49 2.03
N TYR A 661 10.01 -16.70 2.74
CA TYR A 661 9.96 -17.55 3.93
C TYR A 661 9.40 -18.96 3.62
N ASP A 662 9.10 -19.24 2.36
CA ASP A 662 8.56 -20.50 1.84
C ASP A 662 9.65 -21.26 1.05
N LYS A 663 9.27 -22.18 0.13
CA LYS A 663 10.25 -22.93 -0.66
C LYS A 663 11.04 -22.08 -1.65
N TYR A 664 10.62 -20.84 -1.91
CA TYR A 664 11.38 -19.87 -2.71
C TYR A 664 12.48 -19.16 -1.93
N TYR A 665 12.93 -19.72 -0.81
CA TYR A 665 13.92 -19.13 0.09
C TYR A 665 15.25 -18.72 -0.59
N GLN A 666 15.55 -19.15 -1.80
CA GLN A 666 16.70 -18.69 -2.57
C GLN A 666 16.49 -17.31 -3.22
N ILE A 667 15.25 -16.82 -3.26
CA ILE A 667 14.87 -15.49 -3.73
C ILE A 667 14.87 -14.54 -2.54
N GLN A 668 15.88 -13.68 -2.50
CA GLN A 668 16.14 -12.73 -1.42
C GLN A 668 16.96 -11.54 -1.92
N ALA A 669 16.98 -10.46 -1.15
CA ALA A 669 17.91 -9.36 -1.37
C ALA A 669 19.26 -9.65 -0.71
N HIS A 670 20.35 -9.69 -1.49
CA HIS A 670 21.70 -9.97 -0.98
C HIS A 670 22.38 -8.77 -0.31
N GLU A 671 21.86 -7.57 -0.54
CA GLU A 671 22.32 -6.33 0.10
C GLU A 671 21.21 -5.77 1.00
N SER A 672 21.61 -5.02 2.03
CA SER A 672 20.68 -4.52 3.04
C SER A 672 21.12 -3.17 3.61
N HIS A 673 20.19 -2.46 4.24
CA HIS A 673 20.50 -1.22 4.97
C HIS A 673 21.31 -1.50 6.23
N GLY A 674 22.08 -0.50 6.70
CA GLY A 674 23.01 -0.66 7.82
C GLY A 674 22.34 -0.96 9.16
N ASP A 675 21.02 -0.70 9.29
CA ASP A 675 20.26 -1.01 10.50
C ASP A 675 19.72 -2.44 10.56
N ILE A 676 19.72 -3.18 9.44
CA ILE A 676 19.11 -4.50 9.31
C ILE A 676 19.69 -5.51 10.32
N ILE A 677 21.01 -5.51 10.50
CA ILE A 677 21.72 -6.37 11.46
C ILE A 677 21.32 -6.13 12.93
N VAL A 678 20.71 -4.99 13.24
CA VAL A 678 20.40 -4.60 14.62
C VAL A 678 19.03 -5.14 15.06
N TRP A 679 18.12 -5.39 14.12
CA TRP A 679 16.75 -5.80 14.43
C TRP A 679 16.65 -7.24 14.96
N PRO A 680 17.29 -8.26 14.36
CA PRO A 680 17.33 -9.61 14.93
C PRO A 680 17.95 -9.63 16.33
N LEU A 681 19.02 -8.85 16.54
CA LEU A 681 19.68 -8.69 17.85
C LEU A 681 18.72 -8.11 18.90
N LYS A 682 18.07 -7.00 18.58
CA LYS A 682 17.11 -6.35 19.49
C LYS A 682 15.92 -7.25 19.78
N ALA A 683 15.41 -7.96 18.78
CA ALA A 683 14.28 -8.86 18.91
C ALA A 683 14.62 -10.05 19.83
N LEU A 684 15.78 -10.70 19.63
CA LEU A 684 16.27 -11.76 20.50
C LEU A 684 16.43 -11.30 21.95
N ALA A 685 17.10 -10.16 22.17
CA ALA A 685 17.29 -9.62 23.52
C ALA A 685 15.95 -9.28 24.19
N SER A 686 14.99 -8.73 23.44
CA SER A 686 13.66 -8.40 23.96
C SER A 686 12.82 -9.64 24.25
N TYR A 687 12.97 -10.72 23.46
CA TYR A 687 12.35 -12.01 23.73
C TYR A 687 12.84 -12.58 25.06
N ILE A 688 14.15 -12.73 25.24
CA ILE A 688 14.74 -13.29 26.47
C ILE A 688 14.37 -12.43 27.68
N LEU A 689 14.39 -11.09 27.55
CA LEU A 689 13.99 -10.18 28.63
C LEU A 689 12.55 -10.43 29.10
N LYS A 690 11.64 -10.64 28.15
CA LYS A 690 10.21 -10.81 28.44
C LYS A 690 9.88 -12.20 28.97
N THR A 691 10.48 -13.25 28.40
CA THR A 691 10.13 -14.65 28.69
C THR A 691 11.02 -15.30 29.74
N GLY A 692 12.26 -14.83 29.91
CA GLY A 692 13.31 -15.53 30.66
C GLY A 692 13.88 -16.75 29.94
N ASP A 693 13.43 -17.04 28.70
CA ASP A 693 13.88 -18.22 27.95
C ASP A 693 15.28 -18.02 27.37
N THR A 694 16.29 -18.39 28.14
CA THR A 694 17.70 -18.40 27.71
C THR A 694 18.06 -19.66 26.92
N THR A 695 17.19 -20.67 26.87
CA THR A 695 17.44 -21.93 26.15
C THR A 695 17.51 -21.71 24.64
N ILE A 696 16.83 -20.66 24.14
CA ILE A 696 16.90 -20.23 22.73
C ILE A 696 18.34 -20.02 22.24
N LEU A 697 19.27 -19.62 23.11
CA LEU A 697 20.68 -19.42 22.76
C LEU A 697 21.41 -20.72 22.41
N GLN A 698 20.83 -21.89 22.72
CA GLN A 698 21.40 -23.22 22.44
C GLN A 698 20.73 -23.91 21.25
N GLU A 699 19.73 -23.28 20.65
CA GLU A 699 19.08 -23.81 19.45
C GLU A 699 20.04 -23.79 18.27
N GLU A 700 20.09 -24.90 17.55
CA GLU A 700 20.91 -25.05 16.35
C GLU A 700 20.11 -24.67 15.10
N VAL A 701 20.58 -23.64 14.40
CA VAL A 701 20.02 -23.20 13.12
C VAL A 701 21.13 -23.12 12.07
N PRO A 702 20.82 -23.35 10.78
CA PRO A 702 21.81 -23.16 9.72
C PRO A 702 22.07 -21.67 9.46
N PHE A 703 23.16 -21.35 8.76
CA PHE A 703 23.31 -20.04 8.09
C PHE A 703 22.77 -20.14 6.66
N MET A 704 22.64 -19.01 5.98
CA MET A 704 22.48 -18.93 4.52
C MET A 704 23.85 -18.65 3.89
N SER A 705 24.26 -19.40 2.86
CA SER A 705 25.47 -19.09 2.09
C SER A 705 25.15 -18.13 0.95
N LEU A 706 25.90 -17.04 0.85
CA LEU A 706 25.85 -16.14 -0.30
C LEU A 706 26.41 -16.80 -1.56
N GLU A 707 27.48 -17.57 -1.42
CA GLU A 707 28.15 -18.21 -2.56
C GLU A 707 27.31 -19.33 -3.17
N GLN A 708 26.71 -20.18 -2.32
CA GLN A 708 25.90 -21.31 -2.77
C GLN A 708 24.42 -20.92 -2.99
N ASN A 709 24.00 -19.76 -2.48
CA ASN A 709 22.60 -19.34 -2.36
C ASN A 709 21.70 -20.46 -1.80
N ASP A 710 22.17 -21.11 -0.75
CA ASP A 710 21.48 -22.20 -0.05
C ASP A 710 21.84 -22.21 1.44
N PHE A 711 21.09 -22.95 2.24
CA PHE A 711 21.40 -23.13 3.66
C PHE A 711 22.67 -23.96 3.85
N THR A 712 23.48 -23.61 4.85
CA THR A 712 24.66 -24.40 5.22
C THR A 712 24.25 -25.78 5.74
N LYS A 713 25.06 -26.81 5.41
CA LYS A 713 24.84 -28.18 5.91
C LYS A 713 25.01 -28.29 7.42
N GLU A 714 26.07 -27.65 7.93
CA GLU A 714 26.33 -27.57 9.37
C GLU A 714 25.46 -26.46 9.99
N LYS A 715 24.91 -26.76 11.17
CA LYS A 715 24.17 -25.81 11.99
C LYS A 715 25.07 -25.27 13.08
N ALA A 716 24.75 -24.09 13.58
CA ALA A 716 25.39 -23.52 14.74
C ALA A 716 24.35 -23.10 15.78
N THR A 717 24.76 -23.09 17.04
CA THR A 717 23.92 -22.58 18.10
C THR A 717 23.69 -21.08 17.94
N LEU A 718 22.55 -20.56 18.40
CA LEU A 718 22.27 -19.12 18.29
C LEU A 718 23.29 -18.22 18.99
N ILE A 719 24.02 -18.73 20.00
CA ILE A 719 25.14 -17.96 20.58
C ILE A 719 26.26 -17.72 19.56
N VAL A 720 26.55 -18.67 18.66
CA VAL A 720 27.54 -18.51 17.58
C VAL A 720 27.06 -17.52 16.52
N HIS A 721 25.78 -17.60 16.14
CA HIS A 721 25.14 -16.58 15.27
C HIS A 721 25.28 -15.18 15.86
N LEU A 722 25.06 -15.05 17.18
CA LEU A 722 25.17 -13.80 17.90
C LEU A 722 26.61 -13.26 17.93
N GLU A 723 27.61 -14.11 18.16
CA GLU A 723 29.03 -13.71 18.10
C GLU A 723 29.41 -13.14 16.73
N LYS A 724 28.96 -13.81 15.66
CA LYS A 724 29.16 -13.36 14.29
C LYS A 724 28.44 -12.03 13.98
N LEU A 725 27.22 -11.89 14.49
CA LEU A 725 26.45 -10.65 14.35
C LEU A 725 27.13 -9.48 15.06
N LEU A 726 27.67 -9.71 16.27
CA LEU A 726 28.44 -8.71 17.01
C LEU A 726 29.76 -8.36 16.31
N ALA A 727 30.43 -9.34 15.69
CA ALA A 727 31.59 -9.09 14.86
C ALA A 727 31.24 -8.20 13.65
N LYS A 728 30.12 -8.47 12.96
CA LYS A 728 29.62 -7.63 11.86
C LYS A 728 29.29 -6.20 12.30
N ILE A 729 28.63 -6.02 13.44
CA ILE A 729 28.38 -4.69 14.03
C ILE A 729 29.70 -3.96 14.33
N ASN A 730 30.74 -4.68 14.80
CA ASN A 730 32.04 -4.07 15.03
C ASN A 730 32.76 -3.70 13.72
N GLN A 731 32.62 -4.53 12.69
CA GLN A 731 33.21 -4.29 11.36
C GLN A 731 32.56 -3.13 10.60
N SER A 732 31.30 -2.81 10.88
CA SER A 732 30.61 -1.68 10.22
C SER A 732 31.11 -0.31 10.68
N LYS A 733 31.99 -0.24 11.68
CA LYS A 733 32.52 1.02 12.21
C LYS A 733 33.47 1.74 11.26
N ILE A 734 33.40 3.06 11.27
CA ILE A 734 34.43 3.93 10.73
C ILE A 734 35.64 3.87 11.69
N LYS A 735 36.75 3.29 11.21
CA LYS A 735 37.93 2.95 12.05
C LYS A 735 38.49 4.11 12.87
N SER A 736 38.38 5.36 12.39
CA SER A 736 38.96 6.53 13.07
C SER A 736 38.11 7.11 14.21
N ILE A 737 36.84 6.70 14.34
CA ILE A 737 35.89 7.29 15.31
C ILE A 737 35.06 6.26 16.09
N ASP A 738 35.16 4.97 15.75
CA ASP A 738 34.44 3.87 16.39
C ASP A 738 32.91 4.00 16.43
N LEU A 739 32.33 4.64 15.41
CA LEU A 739 30.88 4.69 15.16
C LEU A 739 30.52 3.91 13.89
N PRO A 740 29.38 3.19 13.86
CA PRO A 740 28.91 2.47 12.68
C PRO A 740 28.65 3.42 11.52
N ALA A 741 29.22 3.10 10.36
CA ALA A 741 28.91 3.77 9.10
C ALA A 741 27.44 3.58 8.73
N TYR A 742 26.92 4.49 7.91
CA TYR A 742 25.53 4.48 7.48
C TYR A 742 25.21 3.27 6.59
N GLY A 743 26.20 2.77 5.84
CA GLY A 743 26.03 1.66 4.92
C GLY A 743 24.98 1.99 3.85
N GLY A 744 24.12 1.03 3.53
CA GLY A 744 23.05 1.20 2.54
C GLY A 744 21.90 2.12 2.97
N GLY A 745 21.84 2.56 4.24
CA GLY A 745 20.72 3.36 4.76
C GLY A 745 20.38 3.05 6.22
N ASP A 746 19.34 3.71 6.73
CA ASP A 746 18.65 3.33 7.96
C ASP A 746 17.16 3.04 7.72
N TRP A 747 16.34 3.07 8.77
CA TRP A 747 14.90 2.81 8.70
C TRP A 747 14.16 3.64 7.65
N ASN A 748 14.57 4.90 7.40
CA ASN A 748 13.92 5.68 6.36
C ASN A 748 14.53 5.30 5.01
N ASP A 749 13.87 4.36 4.34
CA ASP A 749 14.37 3.82 3.08
C ASP A 749 14.52 4.89 1.98
N THR A 750 13.91 6.09 2.12
CA THR A 750 14.07 7.18 1.15
C THR A 750 15.35 8.00 1.32
N LEU A 751 15.99 7.90 2.50
CA LEU A 751 17.23 8.61 2.84
C LEU A 751 18.48 7.76 2.56
N GLN A 752 18.40 6.79 1.63
CA GLN A 752 19.56 6.07 1.13
C GLN A 752 20.65 7.06 0.67
N PRO A 753 21.94 6.78 0.94
CA PRO A 753 23.02 7.69 0.58
C PRO A 753 23.10 7.86 -0.94
N ALA A 754 23.28 9.10 -1.40
CA ALA A 754 23.31 9.42 -2.83
C ALA A 754 24.54 8.86 -3.58
N ASN A 755 25.60 8.46 -2.86
CA ASN A 755 26.85 7.95 -3.43
C ASN A 755 27.62 7.05 -2.43
N GLN A 756 28.63 6.36 -2.94
CA GLN A 756 29.49 5.45 -2.18
C GLN A 756 30.23 6.13 -1.02
N GLU A 757 30.70 7.36 -1.18
CA GLU A 757 31.44 8.03 -0.09
C GLU A 757 30.56 8.22 1.16
N LEU A 758 29.27 8.52 0.97
CA LEU A 758 28.32 8.65 2.06
C LEU A 758 27.96 7.31 2.74
N THR A 759 28.06 6.16 2.04
CA THR A 759 27.82 4.85 2.68
C THR A 759 28.90 4.56 3.74
N GLU A 760 30.14 4.96 3.47
CA GLU A 760 31.32 4.67 4.29
C GLU A 760 31.61 5.75 5.35
N LYS A 761 31.28 7.02 5.06
CA LYS A 761 31.68 8.16 5.90
C LYS A 761 30.56 8.85 6.66
N MET A 762 29.30 8.57 6.32
CA MET A 762 28.15 9.13 7.05
C MET A 762 27.79 8.24 8.24
N VAL A 763 27.30 8.83 9.31
CA VAL A 763 26.79 8.13 10.50
C VAL A 763 25.38 8.62 10.78
N SER A 764 24.44 7.69 10.93
CA SER A 764 23.07 7.98 11.39
C SER A 764 23.01 7.96 12.92
N THR A 765 22.63 9.09 13.52
CA THR A 765 22.45 9.19 14.97
C THR A 765 21.41 8.20 15.50
N TRP A 766 20.38 7.93 14.71
CA TRP A 766 19.35 6.95 15.06
C TRP A 766 19.90 5.51 15.09
N THR A 767 20.71 5.12 14.11
CA THR A 767 21.29 3.76 14.04
C THR A 767 22.21 3.50 15.24
N VAL A 768 23.02 4.49 15.64
CA VAL A 768 23.87 4.40 16.83
C VAL A 768 23.04 4.19 18.09
N SER A 769 21.96 4.97 18.27
CA SER A 769 21.08 4.81 19.43
C SER A 769 20.34 3.46 19.43
N LEU A 770 20.00 2.92 18.26
CA LEU A 770 19.39 1.59 18.13
C LEU A 770 20.36 0.48 18.52
N ILE A 771 21.62 0.55 18.07
CA ILE A 771 22.66 -0.44 18.44
C ILE A 771 22.90 -0.41 19.95
N TYR A 772 23.01 0.77 20.54
CA TYR A 772 23.15 0.90 21.99
C TYR A 772 21.97 0.26 22.74
N GLU A 773 20.72 0.49 22.30
CA GLU A 773 19.55 -0.15 22.91
C GLU A 773 19.63 -1.69 22.82
N ALA A 774 19.99 -2.22 21.64
CA ALA A 774 20.07 -3.66 21.42
C ALA A 774 21.16 -4.30 22.30
N LEU A 775 22.35 -3.69 22.36
CA LEU A 775 23.48 -4.17 23.15
C LEU A 775 23.22 -4.10 24.65
N THR A 776 22.63 -3.00 25.14
CA THR A 776 22.33 -2.86 26.58
C THR A 776 21.24 -3.82 27.03
N LYS A 777 20.22 -4.08 26.20
CA LYS A 777 19.23 -5.14 26.47
C LYS A 777 19.87 -6.51 26.49
N LEU A 778 20.72 -6.83 25.51
CA LEU A 778 21.40 -8.11 25.46
C LEU A 778 22.30 -8.33 26.68
N TYR A 779 23.08 -7.33 27.08
CA TYR A 779 23.95 -7.40 28.25
C TYR A 779 23.19 -7.76 29.55
N ARG A 780 21.97 -7.24 29.69
CA ARG A 780 21.10 -7.51 30.86
C ARG A 780 20.59 -8.95 30.93
N VAL A 781 20.40 -9.60 29.78
CA VAL A 781 19.74 -10.91 29.70
C VAL A 781 20.70 -12.06 29.42
N LEU A 782 21.95 -11.77 29.05
CA LEU A 782 22.93 -12.78 28.72
C LEU A 782 23.41 -13.51 30.01
N PRO A 783 23.32 -14.84 30.08
CA PRO A 783 23.76 -15.61 31.25
C PRO A 783 25.24 -15.42 31.62
N GLU A 784 25.58 -15.60 32.90
CA GLU A 784 26.95 -15.47 33.41
C GLU A 784 27.96 -16.42 32.74
N LYS A 785 27.52 -17.60 32.31
CA LYS A 785 28.37 -18.55 31.58
C LYS A 785 28.97 -17.97 30.28
N TYR A 786 28.42 -16.87 29.75
CA TYR A 786 28.94 -16.14 28.60
C TYR A 786 29.68 -14.85 28.98
N GLN A 787 30.38 -14.85 30.12
CA GLN A 787 31.01 -13.64 30.69
C GLN A 787 31.96 -12.92 29.71
N SER A 788 32.74 -13.65 28.92
CA SER A 788 33.63 -13.06 27.90
C SER A 788 32.85 -12.23 26.88
N LEU A 789 31.72 -12.76 26.39
CA LEU A 789 30.84 -12.04 25.47
C LEU A 789 30.17 -10.84 26.15
N ARG A 790 29.75 -10.98 27.42
CA ARG A 790 29.21 -9.86 28.21
C ARG A 790 30.20 -8.71 28.33
N GLN A 791 31.48 -9.00 28.57
CA GLN A 791 32.54 -7.97 28.64
C GLN A 791 32.74 -7.27 27.30
N LYS A 792 32.75 -8.01 26.18
CA LYS A 792 32.81 -7.41 24.83
C LYS A 792 31.63 -6.49 24.56
N ILE A 793 30.40 -6.94 24.86
CA ILE A 793 29.18 -6.14 24.70
C ILE A 793 29.24 -4.87 25.57
N PHE A 794 29.69 -5.00 26.82
CA PHE A 794 29.86 -3.89 27.74
C PHE A 794 30.81 -2.82 27.20
N ALA A 795 32.00 -3.24 26.74
CA ALA A 795 32.97 -2.33 26.11
C ALA A 795 32.38 -1.64 24.86
N LEU A 796 31.66 -2.39 24.01
CA LEU A 796 31.05 -1.87 22.80
C LEU A 796 30.02 -0.78 23.08
N PHE A 797 29.04 -1.01 23.96
CA PHE A 797 28.00 0.00 24.19
C PHE A 797 28.51 1.21 24.97
N ASN A 798 29.53 1.07 25.82
CA ASN A 798 30.17 2.21 26.50
C ASN A 798 30.92 3.09 25.49
N THR A 799 31.72 2.49 24.63
CA THR A 799 32.42 3.21 23.55
C THR A 799 31.42 3.93 22.63
N LEU A 800 30.33 3.26 22.25
CA LEU A 800 29.27 3.86 21.45
C LEU A 800 28.62 5.06 22.17
N LYS A 801 28.37 4.95 23.47
CA LYS A 801 27.79 6.04 24.27
C LYS A 801 28.73 7.24 24.33
N GLU A 802 30.00 7.03 24.61
CA GLU A 802 31.02 8.09 24.65
C GLU A 802 31.12 8.81 23.31
N ASN A 803 31.26 8.05 22.22
CA ASN A 803 31.38 8.61 20.88
C ASN A 803 30.08 9.25 20.37
N TYR A 804 28.92 8.74 20.80
CA TYR A 804 27.62 9.38 20.54
C TYR A 804 27.60 10.82 21.09
N TYR A 805 27.97 11.00 22.36
CA TYR A 805 28.01 12.34 22.96
C TYR A 805 29.11 13.21 22.36
N LYS A 806 30.28 12.64 22.05
CA LYS A 806 31.41 13.37 21.47
C LYS A 806 31.13 13.90 20.06
N TYR A 807 30.48 13.09 19.22
CA TYR A 807 30.39 13.39 17.78
C TYR A 807 28.99 13.69 17.25
N LEU A 808 27.94 13.21 17.92
CA LEU A 808 26.56 13.24 17.41
C LEU A 808 25.64 14.17 18.21
N ILE A 809 26.09 14.65 19.37
CA ILE A 809 25.47 15.78 20.06
C ILE A 809 26.30 17.04 19.77
N VAL A 810 25.69 18.04 19.14
CA VAL A 810 26.32 19.31 18.81
C VAL A 810 25.46 20.43 19.40
N ASP A 811 26.08 21.36 20.13
CA ASP A 811 25.38 22.42 20.88
C ASP A 811 24.24 21.90 21.76
N GLY A 812 24.41 20.70 22.32
CA GLY A 812 23.41 20.05 23.16
C GLY A 812 22.19 19.49 22.41
N VAL A 813 22.24 19.38 21.08
CA VAL A 813 21.17 18.82 20.23
C VAL A 813 21.71 17.63 19.43
N PRO A 814 20.95 16.52 19.29
CA PRO A 814 21.36 15.42 18.42
C PRO A 814 21.30 15.80 16.94
N THR A 815 22.33 15.47 16.18
CA THR A 815 22.32 15.59 14.71
C THR A 815 21.38 14.55 14.09
N GLY A 816 20.87 14.80 12.89
CA GLY A 816 20.26 13.73 12.09
C GLY A 816 21.30 12.77 11.54
N PHE A 817 22.33 13.33 10.92
CA PHE A 817 23.52 12.60 10.45
C PHE A 817 24.79 13.42 10.68
N THR A 818 25.93 12.72 10.72
CA THR A 818 27.26 13.33 10.74
C THR A 818 28.14 12.66 9.69
N VAL A 819 28.75 13.44 8.80
CA VAL A 819 29.68 12.98 7.76
C VAL A 819 31.11 13.30 8.19
N PHE A 820 31.98 12.28 8.15
CA PHE A 820 33.38 12.38 8.55
C PHE A 820 34.28 12.40 7.31
N LEU A 821 34.72 13.59 6.91
CA LEU A 821 35.71 13.78 5.84
C LEU A 821 37.11 13.90 6.48
N ALA A 822 38.17 13.64 5.70
CA ALA A 822 39.55 13.51 6.18
C ALA A 822 39.96 14.60 7.20
N ASP A 823 39.57 15.86 6.96
CA ASP A 823 39.99 16.99 7.79
C ASP A 823 38.79 17.73 8.43
N LYS A 824 37.55 17.29 8.17
CA LYS A 824 36.34 18.05 8.53
C LYS A 824 35.16 17.14 8.90
N ARG A 825 34.49 17.49 10.01
CA ARG A 825 33.18 16.96 10.38
C ARG A 825 32.09 17.85 9.80
N LYS A 826 31.14 17.27 9.07
CA LYS A 826 29.95 17.96 8.58
C LYS A 826 28.69 17.37 9.22
N VAL A 827 27.85 18.21 9.79
CA VAL A 827 26.55 17.80 10.35
C VAL A 827 25.45 18.03 9.32
N LEU A 828 24.50 17.09 9.26
CA LEU A 828 23.30 17.19 8.41
C LEU A 828 22.05 17.04 9.27
N ILE A 829 20.98 17.76 8.88
CA ILE A 829 19.72 17.83 9.63
C ILE A 829 20.00 18.23 11.09
N HIS A 830 20.56 19.43 11.25
CA HIS A 830 20.98 20.03 12.52
C HIS A 830 20.89 21.56 12.37
N PRO A 831 20.67 22.36 13.43
CA PRO A 831 20.64 23.82 13.30
C PRO A 831 21.88 24.47 12.67
N GLN A 832 23.04 23.79 12.72
CA GLN A 832 24.28 24.23 12.05
C GLN A 832 24.37 23.82 10.56
N ASP A 833 23.45 22.98 10.05
CA ASP A 833 23.46 22.50 8.66
C ASP A 833 22.99 23.59 7.69
N LYS A 834 23.95 24.34 7.16
CA LYS A 834 23.70 25.34 6.11
C LYS A 834 23.51 24.73 4.72
N SER A 835 23.79 23.44 4.54
CA SER A 835 23.79 22.80 3.22
C SER A 835 22.40 22.30 2.82
N THR A 836 21.66 21.69 3.74
CA THR A 836 20.26 21.30 3.49
C THR A 836 19.26 22.29 4.10
N ASN A 837 19.69 23.08 5.10
CA ASN A 837 18.84 23.95 5.91
C ASN A 837 17.72 23.21 6.68
N LEU A 838 17.86 21.89 6.84
CA LEU A 838 17.03 21.05 7.69
C LEU A 838 17.65 21.03 9.09
N LYS A 839 16.84 21.09 10.14
CA LYS A 839 17.34 21.32 11.51
C LYS A 839 17.12 20.15 12.45
N TYR A 840 16.00 19.46 12.34
CA TYR A 840 15.63 18.45 13.35
C TYR A 840 15.11 17.18 12.71
N ARG A 841 15.58 16.04 13.20
CA ARG A 841 15.16 14.71 12.76
C ARG A 841 14.47 13.98 13.91
N LEU A 842 13.20 13.64 13.74
CA LEU A 842 12.38 12.97 14.77
C LEU A 842 13.02 11.68 15.29
N LEU A 843 13.57 10.87 14.38
CA LEU A 843 14.17 9.58 14.70
C LEU A 843 15.30 9.71 15.74
N SER A 844 16.16 10.73 15.59
CA SER A 844 17.26 10.98 16.52
C SER A 844 16.77 11.23 17.95
N PHE A 845 15.62 11.91 18.11
CA PHE A 845 15.02 12.15 19.42
C PHE A 845 14.30 10.92 19.95
N ASN A 846 13.41 10.31 19.16
CA ASN A 846 12.60 9.16 19.58
C ASN A 846 13.50 8.03 20.09
N ARG A 847 14.51 7.64 19.32
CA ARG A 847 15.39 6.54 19.72
C ARG A 847 16.28 6.94 20.89
N GLY A 848 16.73 8.20 20.99
CA GLY A 848 17.49 8.69 22.14
C GLY A 848 16.74 8.58 23.47
N PHE A 849 15.42 8.80 23.47
CA PHE A 849 14.55 8.54 24.63
C PHE A 849 14.34 7.04 24.88
N ILE A 850 13.93 6.28 23.85
CA ILE A 850 13.57 4.86 23.99
C ILE A 850 14.75 4.04 24.50
N SER A 851 15.96 4.32 23.99
CA SER A 851 17.21 3.66 24.35
C SER A 851 17.76 4.05 25.72
N GLU A 852 17.14 5.02 26.40
CA GLU A 852 17.64 5.62 27.63
C GLU A 852 19.04 6.24 27.50
N LEU A 853 19.45 6.65 26.29
CA LEU A 853 20.73 7.33 26.08
C LEU A 853 20.71 8.72 26.70
N PHE A 854 19.67 9.51 26.43
CA PHE A 854 19.58 10.90 26.88
C PHE A 854 19.56 11.03 28.41
N PRO A 855 20.16 12.10 28.95
CA PRO A 855 20.16 12.29 30.39
C PRO A 855 18.81 12.92 30.83
N PRO A 856 18.29 12.61 32.03
CA PRO A 856 16.96 13.04 32.47
C PRO A 856 16.73 14.56 32.40
N GLU A 857 17.74 15.36 32.73
CA GLU A 857 17.68 16.82 32.75
C GLU A 857 17.49 17.46 31.36
N LYS A 858 17.77 16.74 30.27
CA LYS A 858 17.54 17.22 28.90
C LYS A 858 16.16 16.86 28.35
N THR A 859 15.35 16.10 29.09
CA THR A 859 14.06 15.57 28.62
C THR A 859 13.10 16.68 28.19
N ALA A 860 12.91 17.69 29.05
CA ALA A 860 12.02 18.82 28.77
C ALA A 860 12.47 19.62 27.53
N PHE A 861 13.78 19.87 27.41
CA PHE A 861 14.37 20.58 26.28
C PHE A 861 14.13 19.86 24.94
N TYR A 862 14.42 18.56 24.88
CA TYR A 862 14.20 17.77 23.66
C TYR A 862 12.72 17.61 23.32
N TYR A 863 11.86 17.40 24.32
CA TYR A 863 10.41 17.36 24.12
C TYR A 863 9.90 18.69 23.53
N GLN A 864 10.38 19.83 24.04
CA GLN A 864 10.02 21.14 23.51
C GLN A 864 10.43 21.34 22.04
N ILE A 865 11.60 20.86 21.64
CA ILE A 865 12.04 20.89 20.22
C ILE A 865 11.05 20.11 19.34
N ILE A 866 10.68 18.88 19.74
CA ILE A 866 9.71 18.07 18.98
C ILE A 866 8.38 18.82 18.88
N ASN A 867 7.89 19.35 20.00
CA ASN A 867 6.61 20.06 20.04
C ASN A 867 6.59 21.30 19.15
N GLN A 868 7.67 22.09 19.15
CA GLN A 868 7.76 23.33 18.37
C GLN A 868 8.00 23.08 16.88
N HIS A 869 8.83 22.10 16.53
CA HIS A 869 9.34 21.96 15.16
C HIS A 869 8.81 20.74 14.41
N LEU A 870 8.32 19.70 15.08
CA LEU A 870 7.96 18.44 14.43
C LEU A 870 6.47 18.07 14.63
N LYS A 871 5.82 18.56 15.69
CA LYS A 871 4.41 18.31 15.96
C LYS A 871 3.48 19.17 15.11
N HIS A 872 2.42 18.54 14.63
CA HIS A 872 1.38 19.08 13.76
C HIS A 872 0.01 18.48 14.17
N PRO A 873 -1.12 19.00 13.66
CA PRO A 873 -2.45 18.50 14.02
C PRO A 873 -2.68 17.00 13.70
N ASP A 874 -2.02 16.50 12.66
CA ASP A 874 -2.15 15.13 12.16
C ASP A 874 -1.05 14.17 12.65
N GLY A 875 -0.22 14.60 13.61
CA GLY A 875 0.86 13.79 14.18
C GLY A 875 2.22 14.49 14.18
N VAL A 876 3.29 13.72 14.13
CA VAL A 876 4.67 14.24 14.15
C VAL A 876 5.37 13.94 12.84
N ARG A 877 6.12 14.91 12.32
CA ARG A 877 6.88 14.79 11.07
C ARG A 877 8.31 14.33 11.34
N LEU A 878 8.87 13.58 10.38
CA LEU A 878 10.21 13.01 10.39
C LEU A 878 11.31 14.08 10.42
N ILE A 879 11.06 15.20 9.73
CA ILE A 879 11.96 16.33 9.55
C ILE A 879 11.16 17.63 9.69
N ASP A 880 11.79 18.70 10.15
CA ASP A 880 11.15 20.00 10.43
C ASP A 880 10.66 20.76 9.18
N LYS A 881 11.18 20.43 7.99
CA LYS A 881 10.80 21.03 6.71
C LYS A 881 10.84 20.02 5.58
N ALA A 882 10.09 20.27 4.51
CA ALA A 882 10.18 19.49 3.27
C ALA A 882 11.61 19.51 2.70
N ILE A 883 12.11 18.35 2.30
CA ILE A 883 13.42 18.22 1.64
C ILE A 883 13.38 18.97 0.31
N LYS A 884 14.43 19.75 0.04
CA LYS A 884 14.58 20.52 -1.19
C LYS A 884 14.64 19.58 -2.40
N TYR A 885 13.90 19.92 -3.45
CA TYR A 885 13.69 19.11 -4.63
C TYR A 885 14.21 19.88 -5.84
N HIS A 886 15.07 19.21 -6.60
CA HIS A 886 15.80 19.80 -7.72
C HIS A 886 15.54 18.98 -8.97
N GLY A 887 14.28 18.87 -9.42
CA GLY A 887 13.91 18.12 -10.64
C GLY A 887 14.38 16.65 -10.65
N GLY A 888 14.49 16.04 -9.47
CA GLY A 888 14.95 14.66 -9.31
C GLY A 888 16.47 14.44 -9.31
N LYS A 889 17.27 15.45 -8.97
CA LYS A 889 18.72 15.33 -8.76
C LYS A 889 19.05 14.91 -7.33
N ASN A 890 19.90 13.89 -7.18
CA ASN A 890 20.46 13.47 -5.90
C ASN A 890 21.63 14.37 -5.47
N THR A 891 21.65 14.74 -4.19
CA THR A 891 22.74 15.46 -3.53
C THR A 891 23.26 14.70 -2.32
N TYR A 892 22.42 14.43 -1.32
CA TYR A 892 22.77 13.62 -0.14
C TYR A 892 21.97 12.34 -0.08
N PHE A 893 20.71 12.40 -0.48
CA PHE A 893 19.76 11.31 -0.41
C PHE A 893 19.29 10.89 -1.80
N MET A 894 18.91 9.62 -1.94
CA MET A 894 18.31 9.09 -3.17
C MET A 894 16.83 9.46 -3.27
N ARG A 895 15.92 8.55 -2.85
CA ARG A 895 14.49 8.66 -3.16
C ARG A 895 13.79 9.88 -2.56
N ALA A 896 14.29 10.40 -1.45
CA ALA A 896 13.79 11.63 -0.86
C ALA A 896 13.97 12.88 -1.76
N GLU A 897 14.97 12.84 -2.65
CA GLU A 897 15.28 13.91 -3.60
C GLU A 897 14.82 13.57 -5.03
N THR A 898 14.48 12.31 -5.33
CA THR A 898 13.94 11.89 -6.64
C THR A 898 12.43 11.77 -6.72
N ALA A 899 11.71 11.55 -5.62
CA ALA A 899 10.26 11.47 -5.66
C ALA A 899 9.61 12.82 -6.03
N ALA A 900 8.84 12.82 -7.11
CA ALA A 900 8.08 13.97 -7.58
C ALA A 900 6.77 14.14 -6.78
N ASN A 901 6.16 13.03 -6.36
CA ASN A 901 5.02 13.03 -5.45
C ASN A 901 5.44 13.41 -4.02
N PHE A 902 4.62 14.24 -3.36
CA PHE A 902 4.75 14.54 -1.93
C PHE A 902 3.87 13.60 -1.11
N GLY A 903 4.35 12.36 -0.91
CA GLY A 903 3.68 11.40 -0.05
C GLY A 903 4.60 10.32 0.51
N ARG A 904 4.05 9.34 1.21
CA ARG A 904 4.85 8.31 1.91
C ARG A 904 5.87 8.94 2.88
N GLU A 905 7.12 8.45 2.93
CA GLU A 905 8.16 9.00 3.79
C GLU A 905 8.58 10.42 3.37
N VAL A 906 8.36 10.79 2.10
CA VAL A 906 8.64 12.13 1.54
C VAL A 906 7.63 13.17 2.05
N GLY A 907 6.40 12.74 2.34
CA GLY A 907 5.36 13.55 3.01
C GLY A 907 5.69 13.88 4.48
N LEU A 908 6.75 13.25 5.02
CA LEU A 908 7.32 13.42 6.35
C LEU A 908 6.46 12.98 7.53
N ASN A 909 5.14 12.78 7.41
CA ASN A 909 4.36 12.13 8.46
C ASN A 909 4.13 10.65 8.10
N TYR A 910 5.12 9.81 8.42
CA TYR A 910 4.99 8.36 8.26
C TYR A 910 4.53 7.73 9.58
N THR A 911 3.33 7.15 9.59
CA THR A 911 2.60 6.73 10.79
C THR A 911 3.42 5.79 11.69
N HIS A 912 4.28 4.95 11.11
CA HIS A 912 5.18 4.09 11.88
C HIS A 912 6.15 4.91 12.76
N ALA A 913 6.75 5.99 12.24
CA ALA A 913 7.64 6.82 13.05
C ALA A 913 6.87 7.59 14.13
N HIS A 914 5.61 7.97 13.85
CA HIS A 914 4.71 8.53 14.86
C HIS A 914 4.40 7.52 15.98
N LEU A 915 4.23 6.24 15.67
CA LEU A 915 4.08 5.19 16.68
C LEU A 915 5.32 5.07 17.59
N ARG A 916 6.53 5.27 17.05
CA ARG A 916 7.75 5.35 17.86
C ARG A 916 7.86 6.64 18.67
N TYR A 917 7.20 7.73 18.23
CA TYR A 917 7.05 8.92 19.04
C TYR A 917 6.15 8.64 20.25
N ILE A 918 5.05 7.91 20.08
CA ILE A 918 4.21 7.46 21.20
C ILE A 918 5.02 6.62 22.19
N GLU A 919 5.84 5.68 21.71
CA GLU A 919 6.75 4.89 22.54
C GLU A 919 7.70 5.78 23.35
N ALA A 920 8.29 6.79 22.71
CA ALA A 920 9.18 7.76 23.35
C ALA A 920 8.44 8.62 24.40
N MET A 921 7.24 9.12 24.09
CA MET A 921 6.43 9.92 25.02
C MET A 921 6.01 9.12 26.25
N ALA A 922 5.61 7.86 26.06
CA ALA A 922 5.31 6.96 27.16
C ALA A 922 6.53 6.70 28.05
N LYS A 923 7.73 6.61 27.44
CA LYS A 923 9.00 6.42 28.14
C LYS A 923 9.33 7.57 29.09
N ILE A 924 9.06 8.81 28.66
CA ILE A 924 9.33 10.03 29.43
C ILE A 924 8.14 10.55 30.25
N GLY A 925 7.01 9.83 30.25
CA GLY A 925 5.84 10.14 31.08
C GLY A 925 4.92 11.24 30.54
N GLN A 926 4.97 11.53 29.23
CA GLN A 926 4.08 12.49 28.57
C GLN A 926 2.77 11.80 28.15
N CYS A 927 1.90 11.49 29.12
CA CYS A 927 0.75 10.61 28.90
C CYS A 927 -0.36 11.21 28.03
N ASP A 928 -0.55 12.53 28.07
CA ASP A 928 -1.50 13.21 27.18
C ASP A 928 -1.09 13.04 25.72
N GLU A 929 0.23 13.06 25.43
CA GLU A 929 0.77 12.84 24.09
C GLU A 929 0.62 11.40 23.62
N VAL A 930 0.66 10.43 24.53
CA VAL A 930 0.45 9.01 24.21
C VAL A 930 -0.97 8.80 23.71
N LEU A 931 -1.97 9.26 24.47
CA LEU A 931 -3.37 9.13 24.07
C LEU A 931 -3.66 9.95 22.81
N ASN A 932 -3.21 11.21 22.77
CA ASN A 932 -3.42 12.06 21.59
C ASN A 932 -2.77 11.44 20.35
N GLY A 933 -1.55 10.93 20.47
CA GLY A 933 -0.85 10.23 19.38
C GLY A 933 -1.64 9.04 18.83
N LEU A 934 -2.18 8.18 19.70
CA LEU A 934 -3.01 7.05 19.27
C LEU A 934 -4.30 7.49 18.55
N VAL A 935 -4.87 8.63 18.94
CA VAL A 935 -6.14 9.16 18.44
C VAL A 935 -5.99 9.91 17.12
N VAL A 936 -4.92 10.71 16.93
CA VAL A 936 -4.73 11.46 15.67
C VAL A 936 -4.45 10.56 14.46
N ILE A 937 -3.99 9.33 14.71
CA ILE A 937 -3.81 8.30 13.68
C ILE A 937 -4.93 7.25 13.65
N ASN A 938 -6.01 7.45 14.41
CA ASN A 938 -7.18 6.58 14.38
C ASN A 938 -8.08 6.96 13.19
N PRO A 939 -8.28 6.08 12.19
CA PRO A 939 -9.07 6.39 11.00
C PRO A 939 -10.59 6.43 11.26
N ILE A 940 -11.06 5.96 12.42
CA ILE A 940 -12.45 6.04 12.85
C ILE A 940 -12.78 7.49 13.22
N LEU A 941 -13.74 8.09 12.52
CA LEU A 941 -14.15 9.49 12.73
C LEU A 941 -12.98 10.48 12.64
N ILE A 942 -12.02 10.25 11.74
CA ILE A 942 -10.75 11.00 11.68
C ILE A 942 -10.93 12.53 11.73
N LYS A 943 -11.94 13.09 11.06
CA LYS A 943 -12.21 14.54 11.04
C LYS A 943 -12.61 15.13 12.40
N LYS A 944 -13.06 14.30 13.35
CA LYS A 944 -13.31 14.72 14.75
C LYS A 944 -12.01 14.96 15.52
N HIS A 945 -10.94 14.27 15.14
CA HIS A 945 -9.65 14.32 15.82
C HIS A 945 -8.64 15.19 15.08
N VAL A 946 -8.69 15.19 13.75
CA VAL A 946 -7.80 15.96 12.86
C VAL A 946 -8.67 16.75 11.89
N LYS A 947 -8.94 18.03 12.22
CA LYS A 947 -9.92 18.86 11.51
C LYS A 947 -9.62 19.03 10.01
N ASN A 948 -8.34 19.11 9.65
CA ASN A 948 -7.87 19.27 8.27
C ASN A 948 -7.66 17.94 7.53
N ALA A 949 -7.97 16.79 8.15
CA ALA A 949 -7.88 15.51 7.47
C ALA A 949 -8.98 15.34 6.40
N MET A 950 -8.60 14.73 5.28
CA MET A 950 -9.55 14.20 4.29
C MET A 950 -10.07 12.83 4.74
N TYR A 951 -11.26 12.48 4.24
CA TYR A 951 -11.87 11.16 4.45
C TYR A 951 -10.97 10.04 3.96
N ARG A 952 -11.12 8.88 4.61
CA ARG A 952 -10.37 7.66 4.33
C ARG A 952 -11.16 6.44 4.84
N GLN A 953 -10.76 5.26 4.43
CA GLN A 953 -11.32 4.01 4.95
C GLN A 953 -11.05 3.88 6.46
N SER A 954 -12.07 3.50 7.23
CA SER A 954 -12.04 3.63 8.70
C SER A 954 -11.69 2.33 9.47
N ASN A 955 -11.57 1.18 8.80
CA ASN A 955 -11.13 -0.09 9.40
C ASN A 955 -9.72 -0.53 8.97
N THR A 956 -8.93 0.34 8.33
CA THR A 956 -7.60 -0.03 7.82
C THR A 956 -6.54 0.93 8.30
N TYR A 957 -5.37 0.38 8.60
CA TYR A 957 -4.18 1.19 8.84
C TYR A 957 -3.77 1.97 7.60
N PHE A 958 -3.37 3.23 7.78
CA PHE A 958 -2.76 4.07 6.75
C PHE A 958 -1.30 4.39 7.13
N SER A 959 -0.40 4.21 6.18
CA SER A 959 1.05 4.29 6.38
C SER A 959 1.59 5.72 6.55
N SER A 960 0.88 6.73 6.05
CA SER A 960 1.31 8.13 6.05
C SER A 960 0.14 9.10 6.04
N SER A 961 0.39 10.32 6.50
CA SER A 961 -0.53 11.47 6.44
C SER A 961 0.13 12.59 5.63
N ASP A 962 -0.21 12.67 4.35
CA ASP A 962 0.49 13.49 3.39
C ASP A 962 -0.22 14.83 3.21
N GLY A 963 0.53 15.93 3.14
CA GLY A 963 -0.04 17.23 2.79
C GLY A 963 -0.63 17.19 1.39
N ASN A 964 -1.83 17.74 1.21
CA ASN A 964 -2.50 17.79 -0.09
C ASN A 964 -1.91 18.89 -0.98
N PHE A 965 -0.63 18.74 -1.32
CA PHE A 965 0.10 19.59 -2.23
C PHE A 965 0.11 18.97 -3.63
N TYR A 966 0.06 19.84 -4.63
CA TYR A 966 0.13 19.42 -6.03
C TYR A 966 1.53 18.94 -6.42
N ASP A 967 2.60 19.53 -5.86
CA ASP A 967 3.98 19.15 -6.15
C ASP A 967 4.95 19.49 -4.99
N ARG A 968 6.21 19.07 -5.13
CA ARG A 968 7.30 19.30 -4.15
C ARG A 968 7.67 20.78 -3.97
N TYR A 969 7.47 21.63 -4.97
CA TYR A 969 7.85 23.03 -4.92
C TYR A 969 6.86 23.82 -4.06
N ILE A 970 5.55 23.56 -4.24
CA ILE A 970 4.49 24.08 -3.39
C ILE A 970 4.67 23.55 -1.97
N ALA A 971 4.90 22.24 -1.81
CA ALA A 971 5.13 21.63 -0.50
C ALA A 971 6.31 22.27 0.26
N GLN A 972 7.37 22.70 -0.42
CA GLN A 972 8.49 23.43 0.20
C GLN A 972 8.12 24.85 0.61
N LYS A 973 7.40 25.56 -0.26
CA LYS A 973 7.01 26.95 -0.02
C LYS A 973 5.98 27.07 1.11
N GLU A 974 5.04 26.14 1.16
CA GLU A 974 3.84 26.20 2.00
C GLU A 974 3.85 25.16 3.12
N PHE A 975 4.99 24.51 3.38
CA PHE A 975 5.12 23.45 4.38
C PHE A 975 4.58 23.85 5.76
N ASP A 976 4.86 25.07 6.19
CA ASP A 976 4.47 25.57 7.52
C ASP A 976 2.94 25.64 7.71
N LEU A 977 2.17 25.71 6.62
CA LEU A 977 0.70 25.65 6.67
C LEU A 977 0.17 24.29 7.15
N LEU A 978 0.98 23.23 7.08
CA LEU A 978 0.64 21.94 7.70
C LEU A 978 0.61 22.06 9.22
N ARG A 979 1.45 22.93 9.81
CA ARG A 979 1.58 23.08 11.27
C ARG A 979 0.36 23.77 11.86
N THR A 980 -0.20 24.74 11.13
CA THR A 980 -1.43 25.44 11.51
C THR A 980 -2.69 24.67 11.11
N GLY A 981 -2.57 23.66 10.25
CA GLY A 981 -3.69 22.86 9.75
C GLY A 981 -4.49 23.56 8.64
N GLU A 982 -3.90 24.57 7.99
CA GLU A 982 -4.53 25.29 6.87
C GLU A 982 -4.51 24.48 5.57
N VAL A 983 -3.52 23.58 5.41
CA VAL A 983 -3.46 22.61 4.30
C VAL A 983 -4.13 21.31 4.74
N LYS A 984 -5.00 20.77 3.86
CA LYS A 984 -5.62 19.46 4.08
C LYS A 984 -4.57 18.34 4.05
N VAL A 985 -4.79 17.27 4.79
CA VAL A 985 -3.93 16.08 4.78
C VAL A 985 -4.70 14.83 4.37
N LYS A 986 -4.07 13.97 3.55
CA LYS A 986 -4.66 12.76 3.00
C LYS A 986 -3.90 11.51 3.44
N ALA A 987 -4.57 10.37 3.45
CA ALA A 987 -3.96 9.09 3.84
C ALA A 987 -3.12 8.48 2.71
N GLY A 988 -1.95 7.94 3.07
CA GLY A 988 -1.14 7.12 2.19
C GLY A 988 -1.61 5.66 2.10
N TRP A 989 -0.69 4.76 1.72
CA TRP A 989 -0.96 3.34 1.43
C TRP A 989 -1.45 2.57 2.66
N ARG A 990 -2.18 1.47 2.42
CA ARG A 990 -2.98 0.79 3.44
C ARG A 990 -2.56 -0.66 3.71
N ILE A 991 -2.87 -1.09 4.93
CA ILE A 991 -2.72 -2.46 5.48
C ILE A 991 -1.26 -2.92 5.64
N TYR A 992 -0.50 -3.01 4.56
CA TYR A 992 0.85 -3.60 4.56
C TYR A 992 1.86 -2.71 5.27
N SER A 993 2.08 -2.97 6.56
CA SER A 993 3.04 -2.26 7.38
C SER A 993 3.30 -3.02 8.67
N SER A 994 4.44 -2.76 9.31
CA SER A 994 4.63 -3.09 10.73
C SER A 994 3.73 -2.28 11.67
N GLY A 995 3.17 -1.15 11.18
CA GLY A 995 2.41 -0.20 11.97
C GLY A 995 1.26 -0.78 12.81
N PRO A 996 0.35 -1.62 12.28
CA PRO A 996 -0.74 -2.21 13.05
C PRO A 996 -0.26 -2.99 14.29
N GLY A 997 0.77 -3.82 14.15
CA GLY A 997 1.34 -4.59 15.27
C GLY A 997 2.02 -3.69 16.30
N ILE A 998 2.74 -2.65 15.84
CA ILE A 998 3.37 -1.66 16.73
C ILE A 998 2.29 -0.83 17.45
N TYR A 999 1.20 -0.44 16.77
CA TYR A 999 0.07 0.29 17.36
C TYR A 999 -0.53 -0.48 18.52
N LEU A 1000 -0.79 -1.77 18.33
CA LEU A 1000 -1.30 -2.66 19.38
C LEU A 1000 -0.33 -2.76 20.57
N ASN A 1001 0.97 -2.85 20.31
CA ASN A 1001 1.99 -2.78 21.36
C ASN A 1001 1.98 -1.43 22.08
N GLN A 1002 1.85 -0.30 21.38
CA GLN A 1002 1.75 1.02 22.02
C GLN A 1002 0.49 1.13 22.88
N LEU A 1003 -0.65 0.64 22.39
CA LEU A 1003 -1.91 0.63 23.12
C LEU A 1003 -1.80 -0.17 24.42
N LEU A 1004 -1.36 -1.43 24.32
CA LEU A 1004 -1.35 -2.37 25.45
C LEU A 1004 -0.19 -2.08 26.42
N SER A 1005 1.04 -1.96 25.91
CA SER A 1005 2.22 -1.87 26.76
C SER A 1005 2.59 -0.45 27.18
N ASN A 1006 2.13 0.59 26.48
CA ASN A 1006 2.53 1.97 26.78
C ASN A 1006 1.37 2.88 27.20
N PHE A 1007 0.20 2.79 26.59
CA PHE A 1007 -0.98 3.54 27.05
C PHE A 1007 -1.63 2.87 28.27
N LEU A 1008 -2.12 1.63 28.11
CA LEU A 1008 -2.65 0.84 29.22
C LEU A 1008 -1.53 0.44 30.19
N GLY A 1009 -0.28 0.38 29.73
CA GLY A 1009 0.88 0.20 30.58
C GLY A 1009 1.11 -1.23 31.04
N VAL A 1010 0.57 -2.23 30.34
CA VAL A 1010 0.73 -3.64 30.72
C VAL A 1010 2.02 -4.20 30.14
N LYS A 1011 2.99 -4.46 31.02
CA LYS A 1011 4.31 -4.98 30.68
C LYS A 1011 4.54 -6.31 31.39
N ILE A 1012 5.30 -7.19 30.73
CA ILE A 1012 5.71 -8.47 31.28
C ILE A 1012 7.23 -8.55 31.13
N GLU A 1013 7.92 -8.90 32.21
CA GLU A 1013 9.35 -9.18 32.21
C GLU A 1013 9.61 -10.40 33.09
N ASN A 1014 10.25 -11.43 32.54
CA ASN A 1014 10.52 -12.70 33.23
C ASN A 1014 9.34 -13.21 34.08
N LYS A 1015 8.16 -13.39 33.46
CA LYS A 1015 6.90 -13.83 34.11
C LYS A 1015 6.40 -12.93 35.24
N THR A 1016 6.91 -11.71 35.36
CA THR A 1016 6.43 -10.69 36.30
C THR A 1016 5.53 -9.70 35.58
N LEU A 1017 4.36 -9.42 36.15
CA LEU A 1017 3.43 -8.40 35.63
C LEU A 1017 3.83 -7.03 36.18
N ILE A 1018 4.00 -6.07 35.28
CA ILE A 1018 4.36 -4.69 35.60
C ILE A 1018 3.28 -3.78 35.02
N LEU A 1019 2.72 -2.91 35.86
CA LEU A 1019 1.78 -1.87 35.46
C LEU A 1019 2.49 -0.52 35.46
N ASP A 1020 2.60 0.06 34.26
CA ASP A 1020 3.19 1.38 33.99
C ASP A 1020 2.21 2.23 33.15
N PRO A 1021 0.98 2.47 33.65
CA PRO A 1021 -0.07 3.14 32.88
C PRO A 1021 0.35 4.56 32.54
N CYS A 1022 0.18 4.94 31.28
CA CYS A 1022 0.31 6.32 30.82
C CYS A 1022 -1.06 6.88 30.48
N VAL A 1023 -1.84 7.09 31.53
CA VAL A 1023 -3.23 7.55 31.47
C VAL A 1023 -3.28 9.01 31.89
N ASP A 1024 -4.02 9.83 31.16
CA ASP A 1024 -4.26 11.26 31.46
C ASP A 1024 -4.96 11.40 32.83
N LYS A 1025 -4.50 12.34 33.66
CA LYS A 1025 -5.11 12.71 34.95
C LYS A 1025 -6.58 13.15 34.85
N ASN A 1026 -7.01 13.63 33.68
CA ASN A 1026 -8.39 14.02 33.42
C ASN A 1026 -9.30 12.80 33.18
N LEU A 1027 -8.73 11.61 32.95
CA LEU A 1027 -9.48 10.39 32.76
C LEU A 1027 -9.98 9.87 34.11
N LYS A 1028 -11.24 10.15 34.44
CA LYS A 1028 -11.85 9.73 35.72
C LYS A 1028 -11.80 8.22 35.96
N TYR A 1029 -11.86 7.42 34.89
CA TYR A 1029 -11.94 5.97 34.95
C TYR A 1029 -11.52 5.30 33.65
N LEU A 1030 -10.71 4.25 33.78
CA LEU A 1030 -10.36 3.34 32.70
C LEU A 1030 -10.39 1.91 33.24
N GLU A 1031 -11.12 1.06 32.55
CA GLU A 1031 -11.20 -0.37 32.83
C GLU A 1031 -10.87 -1.14 31.57
N PHE A 1032 -10.15 -2.25 31.71
CA PHE A 1032 -9.97 -3.17 30.60
C PHE A 1032 -9.73 -4.60 31.06
N GLU A 1033 -10.10 -5.53 30.18
CA GLU A 1033 -9.79 -6.95 30.34
C GLU A 1033 -8.45 -7.28 29.67
N TYR A 1034 -7.67 -8.13 30.34
CA TYR A 1034 -6.39 -8.63 29.86
C TYR A 1034 -6.18 -10.08 30.33
N GLN A 1035 -5.28 -10.83 29.69
CA GLN A 1035 -4.92 -12.18 30.12
C GLN A 1035 -3.45 -12.23 30.54
N PHE A 1036 -3.12 -12.87 31.66
CA PHE A 1036 -1.74 -13.02 32.12
C PHE A 1036 -1.51 -14.41 32.71
N LEU A 1037 -0.54 -15.16 32.18
CA LEU A 1037 -0.23 -16.54 32.60
C LEU A 1037 -1.49 -17.44 32.67
N GLY A 1038 -2.35 -17.34 31.66
CA GLY A 1038 -3.61 -18.11 31.58
C GLY A 1038 -4.77 -17.56 32.42
N LYS A 1039 -4.53 -16.60 33.34
CA LYS A 1039 -5.54 -15.99 34.20
C LYS A 1039 -6.17 -14.77 33.53
N LYS A 1040 -7.48 -14.59 33.68
CA LYS A 1040 -8.17 -13.36 33.25
C LYS A 1040 -7.98 -12.27 34.29
N LEU A 1041 -7.65 -11.07 33.84
CA LEU A 1041 -7.48 -9.89 34.67
C LEU A 1041 -8.52 -8.85 34.25
N LEU A 1042 -9.20 -8.27 35.23
CA LEU A 1042 -9.93 -7.01 35.08
C LEU A 1042 -9.10 -5.93 35.76
N ILE A 1043 -8.55 -4.99 34.98
CA ILE A 1043 -7.67 -3.94 35.49
C ILE A 1043 -8.42 -2.61 35.46
N LYS A 1044 -8.44 -1.91 36.59
CA LYS A 1044 -9.11 -0.62 36.77
C LYS A 1044 -8.10 0.43 37.23
N TYR A 1045 -8.05 1.55 36.53
CA TYR A 1045 -7.27 2.73 36.91
C TYR A 1045 -8.17 3.85 37.44
N HIS A 1046 -7.83 4.34 38.63
CA HIS A 1046 -8.45 5.49 39.28
C HIS A 1046 -7.37 6.51 39.66
N PHE A 1047 -7.73 7.79 39.71
CA PHE A 1047 -6.85 8.82 40.29
C PHE A 1047 -7.27 9.12 41.73
N SER A 1048 -6.29 9.31 42.61
CA SER A 1048 -6.49 9.49 44.06
C SER A 1048 -5.38 10.36 44.67
N VAL A 1049 -5.51 10.74 45.95
CA VAL A 1049 -4.51 11.55 46.68
C VAL A 1049 -3.23 10.77 46.97
N GLU A 1050 -3.35 9.44 47.08
CA GLU A 1050 -2.25 8.52 47.34
C GLU A 1050 -2.28 7.31 46.40
N ASP A 1051 -1.12 6.67 46.22
CA ASP A 1051 -1.05 5.43 45.46
C ASP A 1051 -1.59 4.28 46.31
N LYS A 1052 -2.56 3.52 45.79
CA LYS A 1052 -3.15 2.35 46.46
C LYS A 1052 -3.37 1.22 45.48
N LEU A 1053 -3.12 -0.02 45.91
CA LEU A 1053 -3.32 -1.23 45.11
C LEU A 1053 -4.29 -2.17 45.82
N LEU A 1054 -5.39 -2.50 45.15
CA LEU A 1054 -6.29 -3.57 45.57
C LEU A 1054 -6.20 -4.74 44.57
N ILE A 1055 -6.07 -5.96 45.09
CA ILE A 1055 -6.21 -7.18 44.31
C ILE A 1055 -7.33 -8.00 44.94
N ASN A 1056 -8.39 -8.27 44.17
CA ASN A 1056 -9.60 -8.97 44.63
C ASN A 1056 -10.18 -8.33 45.92
N SER A 1057 -10.33 -7.01 45.91
CA SER A 1057 -10.81 -6.18 47.04
C SER A 1057 -9.92 -6.19 48.29
N GLN A 1058 -8.73 -6.81 48.25
CA GLN A 1058 -7.76 -6.78 49.34
C GLN A 1058 -6.64 -5.80 49.03
N GLU A 1059 -6.31 -4.94 50.00
CA GLU A 1059 -5.19 -4.02 49.87
C GLU A 1059 -3.86 -4.75 49.92
N LYS A 1060 -2.94 -4.38 49.02
CA LYS A 1060 -1.63 -5.00 48.87
C LYS A 1060 -0.54 -3.95 48.93
N PRO A 1061 0.63 -4.26 49.52
CA PRO A 1061 1.76 -3.36 49.50
C PRO A 1061 2.22 -3.11 48.06
N ILE A 1062 2.57 -1.86 47.75
CA ILE A 1062 3.05 -1.49 46.42
C ILE A 1062 4.55 -1.74 46.33
N ILE A 1063 4.94 -2.54 45.32
CA ILE A 1063 6.33 -2.75 44.96
C ILE A 1063 6.65 -1.88 43.74
N TYR A 1064 7.57 -0.94 43.93
CA TYR A 1064 7.97 -0.02 42.87
C TYR A 1064 9.20 -0.50 42.13
N ARG A 1065 9.17 -0.37 40.80
CA ARG A 1065 10.34 -0.48 39.92
C ARG A 1065 10.74 0.91 39.44
N LYS A 1066 11.99 1.30 39.72
CA LYS A 1066 12.54 2.59 39.30
C LYS A 1066 12.45 2.77 37.79
N ASN A 1067 12.14 3.99 37.37
CA ASN A 1067 12.16 4.44 35.99
C ASN A 1067 13.14 5.63 35.87
N LYS A 1068 13.88 5.73 34.76
CA LYS A 1068 14.90 6.76 34.56
C LYS A 1068 14.30 8.17 34.41
N TYR A 1069 13.15 8.30 33.76
CA TYR A 1069 12.61 9.60 33.32
C TYR A 1069 11.34 10.02 34.03
N LYS A 1070 10.56 9.06 34.52
CA LYS A 1070 9.23 9.29 35.09
C LYS A 1070 9.06 8.56 36.41
N ARG A 1071 7.85 8.64 36.98
CA ARG A 1071 7.49 7.93 38.20
C ARG A 1071 7.76 6.42 38.09
N PRO A 1072 8.02 5.73 39.21
CA PRO A 1072 8.21 4.28 39.23
C PRO A 1072 6.96 3.53 38.72
N SER A 1073 7.18 2.38 38.09
CA SER A 1073 6.11 1.46 37.71
C SER A 1073 5.78 0.49 38.85
N LEU A 1074 4.60 -0.10 38.82
CA LEU A 1074 4.10 -1.02 39.85
C LEU A 1074 4.38 -2.47 39.45
N ILE A 1075 4.98 -3.25 40.35
CA ILE A 1075 5.12 -4.70 40.19
C ILE A 1075 3.92 -5.37 40.87
N ILE A 1076 3.26 -6.27 40.14
CA ILE A 1076 2.20 -7.12 40.68
C ILE A 1076 2.81 -8.46 41.05
N ASN A 1077 2.73 -8.83 42.32
CA ASN A 1077 3.16 -10.14 42.77
C ASN A 1077 2.22 -11.21 42.19
N SER A 1078 2.76 -12.14 41.40
CA SER A 1078 1.99 -13.23 40.78
C SER A 1078 1.33 -14.15 41.80
N GLU A 1079 1.88 -14.24 43.02
CA GLU A 1079 1.30 -15.03 44.13
C GLU A 1079 -0.03 -14.46 44.63
N ASP A 1080 -0.29 -13.16 44.45
CA ASP A 1080 -1.55 -12.53 44.83
C ASP A 1080 -2.68 -12.81 43.82
N LEU A 1081 -2.35 -13.26 42.60
CA LEU A 1081 -3.31 -13.53 41.53
C LEU A 1081 -3.89 -14.96 41.65
N LYS A 1082 -4.52 -15.31 42.76
CA LYS A 1082 -4.91 -16.71 43.05
C LYS A 1082 -6.16 -17.20 42.31
N GLN A 1083 -6.99 -16.29 41.80
CA GLN A 1083 -8.28 -16.63 41.18
C GLN A 1083 -8.15 -16.88 39.67
N ALA A 1084 -9.15 -17.53 39.06
CA ALA A 1084 -9.22 -17.69 37.61
C ALA A 1084 -9.48 -16.35 36.88
N LYS A 1085 -10.29 -15.48 37.51
CA LYS A 1085 -10.49 -14.08 37.15
C LYS A 1085 -10.08 -13.23 38.35
N ASN A 1086 -9.06 -12.39 38.20
CA ASN A 1086 -8.62 -11.48 39.26
C ASN A 1086 -9.00 -10.06 38.89
N GLU A 1087 -9.42 -9.29 39.88
CA GLU A 1087 -9.60 -7.84 39.76
C GLU A 1087 -8.38 -7.13 40.35
N ILE A 1088 -7.81 -6.21 39.59
CA ILE A 1088 -6.71 -5.34 40.03
C ILE A 1088 -7.20 -3.90 39.92
N VAL A 1089 -7.29 -3.21 41.05
CA VAL A 1089 -7.66 -1.80 41.12
C VAL A 1089 -6.43 -1.01 41.55
N VAL A 1090 -5.99 -0.10 40.69
CA VAL A 1090 -4.85 0.76 40.94
C VAL A 1090 -5.33 2.20 41.06
N PHE A 1091 -5.12 2.76 42.24
CA PHE A 1091 -5.28 4.17 42.52
C PHE A 1091 -3.92 4.83 42.31
N LEU A 1092 -3.86 5.76 41.37
CA LEU A 1092 -2.68 6.50 40.97
C LEU A 1092 -2.74 7.89 41.59
N LYS A 1093 -1.68 8.31 42.26
CA LYS A 1093 -1.55 9.66 42.78
C LYS A 1093 -1.62 10.68 41.63
N SER A 1094 -2.56 11.63 41.74
CA SER A 1094 -2.80 12.70 40.77
C SER A 1094 -1.67 13.70 40.65
#